data_AF-A0A517R5G8-F1
#
_entry.id   AF-A0A517R5G8-F1
#
_cell.length_a   1.000
_cell.length_b   1.000
_cell.length_c   1.000
_cell.angle_alpha   90.00
_cell.angle_beta   90.00
_cell.angle_gamma   90.00
#
_symmetry.space_group_name_H-M   'P 1'
#
loop_
_entity.id
_entity.type
_entity.pdbx_description
1 polymer ?
#
loop_
_entity_poly.entity_id
_entity_poly.type
_entity_poly.pdbx_seq_one_letter_code
_entity_poly.pdbx_strand_id
1 'polypeptide(L)'
;MSTLVRDRRTADRTKSHPQFVMRAALALVALIVGWATCGSIALADPPYLEFVDGLRDRGYYDYALIYLDQLEDDRSVPTDISVLIPYERATTLIQSARSKRDFQTQLRELEQASESLQLFVSRNPDHPKVAQANSERGKILMGKAEALLLQAKSPSNRSKAKELRTDARDSILEARRIFTDAKDRYEQEWKSFGLNIPAEEKEKRAERDRAETRFMSSQLDLAQTIYLEAQTYPDDDEKRRGLLKEAAEAYADITERYRTMIAGLYAKLWRAKAFEEMSARPDESQRLDDKIAEESRSNLRRAEALYRELLENDVSRSSTAQQIKDTARMFYLIVRNHPLNGDHAIVVQEASDWLSLRRGKAAATKTALGVRWQRAIAFERLAESAEISPSERTSYLRSALQDASFINSYPGEYRDVSREMIQRLKALLGDSEKDPEDFDEAYGLANSLIKQIDPLRNQVSQAKNKQDRSRFQASFQAHLDETARILKLALLLAGESVDAVLVDRTRYLLAYVEYLSGRPYDAAVLGEYVGRHTTADKTKTDLPADAAYLALLAFVKLLDDVPNGQSDDFEIRQVRRVADLIVSEYPTTPKADDARMTLGVLFNQRDDSVEAAKWFSSIPSSSDRFAEGQLSAGQAFWNAYLDALAAPNEQRIPQGELDQLRQNARDRLTRGIEELDKTLPAGRTAPDNFVAAQLSLVQIENSDGNYQKAVDILTKGPRPITDAVAIEKGKDRPDKGIKSVAFASLAYRQLLRAYVGLQQIDPALTAMRELERIGGEGNTEVFVDLGRQIKEEVERLPEGAERDSVLSAFDRFLSKLSELKQGQTYSSLIWIAETYFGLARAVEGDKKSRYFDQAASAYQEILTKSGTGGFMPADREPGIRLRLAEVERVRKNYDIAYGHAKAVLKANPNALNGQVEAATILMNWGSDKASEKLTLAIRGDDSDPQAVVWGWGQIASRLQRMIESGRGTPDFEDQYLDARYNLTESARLAATAAGDPQARQKGLNRAKQQLLTFVATTPRSEISDEWWGKLDSLYGSIQRNLAGDPPNYRPEPLVPAQDFAPVATTTREPTESATGAANNPQTPTEPTVAPIPEGPNWLLVSLGVLVAFGVTGGVVFSSMKGGRRGRRRRSTVASAASTVSSGAGSKSKPSPKKQAPQSGRPAGKTQRPAKPSASKTEKPTGRTQSPKQGRPKRKPRPES
;
A
#
# COMPACT_ATOMS: atom_id res chain seq x y z
N MET A 1 5.43 -15.90 47.28
CA MET A 1 4.08 -16.52 47.37
C MET A 1 3.88 -17.38 46.13
N SER A 2 3.34 -18.60 46.15
CA SER A 2 3.06 -19.53 47.26
C SER A 2 2.92 -20.99 46.74
N THR A 3 3.53 -21.94 47.46
CA THR A 3 3.05 -23.30 47.86
C THR A 3 1.77 -23.89 47.20
N LEU A 4 1.58 -25.22 47.00
CA LEU A 4 2.33 -26.45 47.30
C LEU A 4 1.63 -27.70 46.66
N VAL A 5 2.09 -28.91 47.02
CA VAL A 5 1.50 -30.28 46.94
C VAL A 5 2.30 -31.19 45.98
N ARG A 6 3.25 -32.01 46.45
CA ARG A 6 3.18 -33.24 47.31
C ARG A 6 2.44 -34.42 46.68
N ASP A 7 3.16 -35.53 46.56
CA ASP A 7 2.76 -36.77 47.23
C ASP A 7 3.98 -37.44 47.91
N ARG A 8 3.77 -38.43 48.78
CA ARG A 8 4.80 -39.15 49.57
C ARG A 8 4.45 -40.63 49.70
N ARG A 9 5.44 -41.52 49.57
CA ARG A 9 5.42 -42.82 50.27
C ARG A 9 6.75 -43.17 50.96
N THR A 10 6.67 -43.25 52.28
CA THR A 10 7.57 -43.94 53.23
C THR A 10 7.35 -45.46 53.16
N ALA A 11 8.12 -46.38 53.78
CA ALA A 11 9.49 -46.53 54.31
C ALA A 11 9.62 -48.05 54.68
N ASP A 12 10.54 -48.66 55.43
CA ASP A 12 11.76 -48.36 56.23
C ASP A 12 12.53 -49.70 56.35
N ARG A 13 13.84 -49.71 56.72
CA ARG A 13 14.37 -50.56 57.83
C ARG A 13 15.88 -50.43 58.14
N THR A 14 16.15 -49.85 59.30
CA THR A 14 17.11 -50.30 60.36
C THR A 14 18.65 -50.31 60.18
N LYS A 15 19.28 -49.53 61.09
CA LYS A 15 20.41 -49.89 62.00
C LYS A 15 21.88 -49.95 61.53
N SER A 16 22.55 -48.79 61.64
CA SER A 16 23.76 -48.54 62.48
C SER A 16 24.77 -49.66 62.81
N HIS A 17 26.06 -49.44 62.47
CA HIS A 17 27.18 -49.22 63.43
C HIS A 17 28.51 -48.80 62.71
N PRO A 18 29.63 -48.44 63.38
CA PRO A 18 30.48 -47.34 62.90
C PRO A 18 31.86 -47.75 62.34
N GLN A 19 32.23 -47.18 61.18
CA GLN A 19 33.63 -47.09 60.68
C GLN A 19 33.93 -45.74 59.99
N PHE A 20 33.18 -44.69 60.33
CA PHE A 20 32.98 -43.53 59.44
C PHE A 20 34.18 -42.56 59.30
N VAL A 21 35.18 -42.64 60.18
CA VAL A 21 36.27 -41.65 60.22
C VAL A 21 37.43 -41.98 59.26
N MET A 22 37.77 -43.26 59.07
CA MET A 22 39.01 -43.64 58.36
C MET A 22 38.87 -43.78 56.84
N ARG A 23 37.64 -43.88 56.31
CA ARG A 23 37.39 -43.98 54.84
C ARG A 23 37.32 -42.63 54.13
N ALA A 24 37.03 -41.54 54.83
CA ALA A 24 36.93 -40.20 54.24
C ALA A 24 38.29 -39.68 53.72
N ALA A 25 39.37 -39.90 54.48
CA ALA A 25 40.72 -39.45 54.10
C ALA A 25 41.25 -40.16 52.84
N LEU A 26 41.06 -41.49 52.74
CA LEU A 26 41.48 -42.27 51.57
C LEU A 26 40.71 -41.93 50.30
N ALA A 27 39.42 -41.59 50.41
CA ALA A 27 38.62 -41.13 49.28
C ALA A 27 39.15 -39.80 48.69
N LEU A 28 39.61 -38.87 49.54
CA LEU A 28 40.11 -37.57 49.09
C LEU A 28 41.44 -37.70 48.32
N VAL A 29 42.36 -38.54 48.80
CA VAL A 29 43.65 -38.79 48.12
C VAL A 29 43.44 -39.54 46.80
N ALA A 30 42.51 -40.51 46.76
CA ALA A 30 42.14 -41.20 45.53
C ALA A 30 41.55 -40.25 44.48
N LEU A 31 40.78 -39.23 44.90
CA LEU A 31 40.23 -38.21 43.99
C LEU A 31 41.35 -37.35 43.36
N ILE A 32 42.34 -36.94 44.15
CA ILE A 32 43.45 -36.09 43.72
C ILE A 32 44.43 -36.86 42.82
N VAL A 33 44.77 -38.10 43.16
CA VAL A 33 45.65 -38.94 42.31
C VAL A 33 44.93 -39.35 41.02
N GLY A 34 43.61 -39.60 41.06
CA GLY A 34 42.81 -39.89 39.87
C GLY A 34 42.79 -38.75 38.83
N TRP A 35 42.97 -37.49 39.26
CA TRP A 35 43.11 -36.35 38.35
C TRP A 35 44.53 -36.20 37.77
N ALA A 36 45.55 -36.79 38.42
CA ALA A 36 46.94 -36.74 37.96
C ALA A 36 47.32 -37.85 36.95
N THR A 37 46.48 -38.88 36.79
CA THR A 37 46.71 -39.99 35.84
C THR A 37 45.65 -40.10 34.75
N CYS A 38 44.83 -39.07 34.53
CA CYS A 38 44.20 -38.84 33.23
C CYS A 38 45.29 -38.43 32.22
N GLY A 39 46.05 -39.42 31.73
CA GLY A 39 46.92 -39.23 30.57
C GLY A 39 46.10 -38.67 29.41
N SER A 40 46.66 -37.72 28.67
CA SER A 40 45.94 -36.82 27.75
C SER A 40 44.85 -37.53 26.96
N ILE A 41 43.60 -37.35 27.42
CA ILE A 41 42.44 -37.62 26.58
C ILE A 41 42.54 -36.56 25.49
N ALA A 42 42.99 -36.98 24.31
CA ALA A 42 42.69 -36.26 23.09
C ALA A 42 41.16 -36.18 23.06
N LEU A 43 40.62 -34.99 23.34
CA LEU A 43 39.26 -34.65 22.98
C LEU A 43 39.20 -34.89 21.48
N ALA A 44 38.55 -35.98 21.07
CA ALA A 44 38.32 -36.24 19.66
C ALA A 44 37.57 -35.02 19.14
N ASP A 45 38.16 -34.34 18.16
CA ASP A 45 37.61 -33.09 17.64
C ASP A 45 36.14 -33.31 17.26
N PRO A 46 35.23 -32.36 17.58
CA PRO A 46 33.83 -32.50 17.22
C PRO A 46 33.70 -32.88 15.74
N PRO A 47 32.80 -33.80 15.36
CA PRO A 47 32.67 -34.28 13.99
C PRO A 47 31.94 -33.23 13.12
N TYR A 48 32.56 -32.05 12.98
CA TYR A 48 31.98 -30.82 12.44
C TYR A 48 31.34 -31.06 11.06
N LEU A 49 32.08 -31.69 10.15
CA LEU A 49 31.58 -31.93 8.79
C LEU A 49 30.65 -33.15 8.70
N GLU A 50 30.84 -34.18 9.52
CA GLU A 50 29.91 -35.33 9.55
C GLU A 50 28.53 -34.91 10.08
N PHE A 51 28.47 -33.91 10.96
CA PHE A 51 27.21 -33.32 11.41
C PHE A 51 26.52 -32.52 10.29
N VAL A 52 27.28 -31.75 9.49
CA VAL A 52 26.76 -31.08 8.28
C VAL A 52 26.22 -32.12 7.29
N ASP A 53 26.95 -33.19 7.01
CA ASP A 53 26.47 -34.30 6.17
C ASP A 53 25.23 -34.98 6.76
N GLY A 54 25.22 -35.25 8.07
CA GLY A 54 24.07 -35.82 8.77
C GLY A 54 22.81 -34.96 8.69
N LEU A 55 22.94 -33.64 8.61
CA LEU A 55 21.82 -32.72 8.35
C LEU A 55 21.41 -32.73 6.86
N ARG A 56 22.38 -32.72 5.93
CA ARG A 56 22.14 -32.79 4.48
C ARG A 56 21.39 -34.06 4.07
N ASP A 57 21.84 -35.23 4.53
CA ASP A 57 21.22 -36.54 4.26
C ASP A 57 19.76 -36.64 4.76
N ARG A 58 19.39 -35.84 5.76
CA ARG A 58 18.03 -35.75 6.31
C ARG A 58 17.17 -34.66 5.65
N GLY A 59 17.74 -33.90 4.72
CA GLY A 59 17.09 -32.77 4.05
C GLY A 59 17.01 -31.49 4.90
N TYR A 60 17.73 -31.42 6.02
CA TYR A 60 17.73 -30.27 6.93
C TYR A 60 18.74 -29.19 6.49
N TYR A 61 18.68 -28.79 5.22
CA TYR A 61 19.65 -27.86 4.62
C TYR A 61 19.71 -26.51 5.34
N ASP A 62 18.57 -25.96 5.75
CA ASP A 62 18.52 -24.66 6.43
C ASP A 62 19.24 -24.71 7.80
N TYR A 63 19.15 -25.84 8.53
CA TYR A 63 19.90 -26.06 9.77
C TYR A 63 21.39 -26.32 9.51
N ALA A 64 21.75 -26.98 8.40
CA ALA A 64 23.14 -27.17 8.00
C ALA A 64 23.82 -25.83 7.66
N LEU A 65 23.08 -24.89 7.07
CA LEU A 65 23.54 -23.51 6.84
C LEU A 65 23.75 -22.76 8.17
N ILE A 66 22.75 -22.74 9.06
CA ILE A 66 22.85 -22.10 10.38
C ILE A 66 24.05 -22.65 11.18
N TYR A 67 24.30 -23.96 11.11
CA TYR A 67 25.45 -24.57 11.78
C TYR A 67 26.79 -24.17 11.12
N LEU A 68 26.87 -24.12 9.79
CA LEU A 68 28.06 -23.63 9.08
C LEU A 68 28.37 -22.15 9.38
N ASP A 69 27.33 -21.33 9.59
CA ASP A 69 27.49 -19.94 10.03
C ASP A 69 28.04 -19.87 11.46
N GLN A 70 27.54 -20.71 12.38
CA GLN A 70 28.09 -20.83 13.75
C GLN A 70 29.57 -21.27 13.76
N LEU A 71 30.00 -22.13 12.81
CA LEU A 71 31.40 -22.52 12.66
C LEU A 71 32.29 -21.43 12.03
N GLU A 72 31.73 -20.42 11.36
CA GLU A 72 32.52 -19.30 10.81
C GLU A 72 32.75 -18.19 11.87
N ASP A 73 31.84 -18.07 12.86
CA ASP A 73 31.98 -17.18 14.02
C ASP A 73 32.86 -17.78 15.15
N ASP A 74 32.89 -19.10 15.31
CA ASP A 74 33.63 -19.77 16.39
C ASP A 74 35.14 -19.89 16.09
N ARG A 75 35.93 -19.06 16.78
CA ARG A 75 37.40 -19.02 16.70
C ARG A 75 38.11 -20.26 17.26
N SER A 76 37.41 -21.22 17.83
CA SER A 76 37.96 -22.51 18.28
C SER A 76 37.93 -23.60 17.20
N VAL A 77 37.23 -23.37 16.07
CA VAL A 77 37.17 -24.31 14.95
C VAL A 77 38.54 -24.46 14.28
N PRO A 78 39.05 -25.70 14.07
CA PRO A 78 40.33 -25.94 13.41
C PRO A 78 40.43 -25.33 12.00
N THR A 79 41.61 -24.85 11.63
CA THR A 79 41.83 -24.08 10.39
C THR A 79 41.51 -24.87 9.11
N ASP A 80 41.75 -26.18 9.11
CA ASP A 80 41.41 -27.10 8.02
C ASP A 80 39.88 -27.26 7.85
N ILE A 81 39.11 -27.15 8.93
CA ILE A 81 37.65 -27.12 8.91
C ILE A 81 37.13 -25.75 8.49
N SER A 82 37.66 -24.65 9.05
CA SER A 82 37.17 -23.29 8.73
C SER A 82 37.46 -22.88 7.27
N VAL A 83 38.57 -23.34 6.70
CA VAL A 83 38.88 -23.25 5.26
C VAL A 83 37.80 -23.89 4.38
N LEU A 84 37.15 -24.96 4.85
CA LEU A 84 36.13 -25.71 4.09
C LEU A 84 34.72 -25.12 4.19
N ILE A 85 34.43 -24.22 5.13
CA ILE A 85 33.07 -23.70 5.36
C ILE A 85 32.40 -23.16 4.09
N PRO A 86 33.02 -22.31 3.24
CA PRO A 86 32.37 -21.81 2.03
C PRO A 86 32.11 -22.91 0.98
N TYR A 87 32.97 -23.95 0.93
CA TYR A 87 32.74 -25.11 0.06
C TYR A 87 31.56 -25.97 0.54
N GLU A 88 31.44 -26.18 1.85
CA GLU A 88 30.35 -26.97 2.43
C GLU A 88 29.02 -26.19 2.43
N ARG A 89 29.06 -24.86 2.60
CA ARG A 89 27.91 -23.95 2.41
C ARG A 89 27.38 -24.06 0.98
N ALA A 90 28.26 -23.97 -0.01
CA ALA A 90 27.88 -24.19 -1.42
C ALA A 90 27.32 -25.58 -1.69
N THR A 91 27.95 -26.63 -1.16
CA THR A 91 27.50 -28.02 -1.35
C THR A 91 26.10 -28.24 -0.74
N THR A 92 25.84 -27.63 0.42
CA THR A 92 24.51 -27.61 1.06
C THR A 92 23.48 -26.88 0.21
N LEU A 93 23.81 -25.69 -0.32
CA LEU A 93 22.93 -24.93 -1.22
C LEU A 93 22.64 -25.67 -2.54
N ILE A 94 23.62 -26.35 -3.14
CA ILE A 94 23.43 -27.15 -4.36
C ILE A 94 22.49 -28.34 -4.11
N GLN A 95 22.54 -28.98 -2.95
CA GLN A 95 21.63 -30.06 -2.59
C GLN A 95 20.22 -29.50 -2.26
N SER A 96 20.16 -28.42 -1.49
CA SER A 96 18.94 -27.67 -1.19
C SER A 96 18.18 -27.29 -2.46
N ALA A 97 18.86 -26.67 -3.42
CA ALA A 97 18.29 -26.23 -4.69
C ALA A 97 17.69 -27.38 -5.52
N ARG A 98 18.20 -28.61 -5.40
CA ARG A 98 17.63 -29.81 -6.07
C ARG A 98 16.31 -30.26 -5.45
N SER A 99 15.98 -29.81 -4.23
CA SER A 99 14.73 -30.12 -3.52
C SER A 99 13.64 -29.04 -3.69
N LYS A 100 14.02 -27.79 -4.00
CA LYS A 100 13.08 -26.67 -4.15
C LYS A 100 12.17 -26.86 -5.37
N ARG A 101 10.88 -26.53 -5.21
CA ARG A 101 9.87 -26.56 -6.29
C ARG A 101 9.69 -25.22 -7.00
N ASP A 102 10.06 -24.11 -6.34
CA ASP A 102 10.10 -22.80 -6.97
C ASP A 102 11.43 -22.61 -7.71
N PHE A 103 11.34 -22.31 -9.00
CA PHE A 103 12.48 -22.09 -9.88
C PHE A 103 13.28 -20.83 -9.52
N GLN A 104 12.64 -19.78 -9.00
CA GLN A 104 13.34 -18.54 -8.63
C GLN A 104 14.20 -18.73 -7.38
N THR A 105 13.68 -19.45 -6.38
CA THR A 105 14.43 -19.83 -5.18
C THR A 105 15.50 -20.88 -5.46
N GLN A 106 15.22 -21.85 -6.35
CA GLN A 106 16.25 -22.76 -6.87
C GLN A 106 17.40 -22.00 -7.54
N LEU A 107 17.13 -21.00 -8.39
CA LEU A 107 18.15 -20.20 -9.04
C LEU A 107 18.97 -19.39 -8.01
N ARG A 108 18.30 -18.74 -7.06
CA ARG A 108 18.93 -17.93 -5.99
C ARG A 108 19.91 -18.76 -5.14
N GLU A 109 19.50 -19.96 -4.72
CA GLU A 109 20.36 -20.86 -3.95
C GLU A 109 21.58 -21.34 -4.76
N LEU A 110 21.43 -21.55 -6.07
CA LEU A 110 22.57 -21.87 -6.95
C LEU A 110 23.51 -20.68 -7.16
N GLU A 111 23.01 -19.44 -7.25
CA GLU A 111 23.85 -18.25 -7.34
C GLU A 111 24.64 -18.03 -6.03
N GLN A 112 24.01 -18.16 -4.86
CA GLN A 112 24.68 -18.13 -3.56
C GLN A 112 25.72 -19.27 -3.40
N ALA A 113 25.45 -20.44 -3.98
CA ALA A 113 26.42 -21.52 -4.03
C ALA A 113 27.62 -21.17 -4.93
N SER A 114 27.38 -20.56 -6.08
CA SER A 114 28.44 -20.09 -7.00
C SER A 114 29.37 -19.09 -6.32
N GLU A 115 28.81 -18.09 -5.65
CA GLU A 115 29.55 -17.10 -4.84
C GLU A 115 30.38 -17.79 -3.73
N SER A 116 29.77 -18.74 -3.01
CA SER A 116 30.45 -19.48 -1.95
C SER A 116 31.61 -20.36 -2.47
N LEU A 117 31.47 -20.97 -3.67
CA LEU A 117 32.56 -21.68 -4.35
C LEU A 117 33.65 -20.73 -4.87
N GLN A 118 33.29 -19.52 -5.31
CA GLN A 118 34.25 -18.50 -5.73
C GLN A 118 35.05 -17.98 -4.52
N LEU A 119 34.40 -17.78 -3.37
CA LEU A 119 35.04 -17.41 -2.12
C LEU A 119 36.01 -18.49 -1.64
N PHE A 120 35.60 -19.77 -1.73
CA PHE A 120 36.46 -20.90 -1.42
C PHE A 120 37.72 -20.95 -2.30
N VAL A 121 37.56 -20.86 -3.62
CA VAL A 121 38.67 -20.97 -4.59
C VAL A 121 39.60 -19.76 -4.54
N SER A 122 39.08 -18.56 -4.29
CA SER A 122 39.90 -17.35 -4.17
C SER A 122 40.69 -17.26 -2.87
N ARG A 123 40.13 -17.74 -1.75
CA ARG A 123 40.86 -17.83 -0.46
C ARG A 123 41.87 -18.98 -0.41
N ASN A 124 41.62 -20.10 -1.10
CA ASN A 124 42.38 -21.35 -0.93
C ASN A 124 42.85 -21.98 -2.26
N PRO A 125 43.60 -21.27 -3.13
CA PRO A 125 43.84 -21.66 -4.52
C PRO A 125 44.55 -23.01 -4.74
N ASP A 126 45.29 -23.50 -3.75
CA ASP A 126 46.06 -24.75 -3.82
C ASP A 126 45.37 -25.93 -3.10
N HIS A 127 44.20 -25.71 -2.49
CA HIS A 127 43.51 -26.75 -1.72
C HIS A 127 42.96 -27.88 -2.64
N PRO A 128 43.05 -29.18 -2.30
CA PRO A 128 42.65 -30.29 -3.17
C PRO A 128 41.22 -30.21 -3.73
N LYS A 129 40.24 -29.73 -2.94
CA LYS A 129 38.85 -29.52 -3.41
C LYS A 129 38.68 -28.40 -4.46
N VAL A 130 39.69 -27.59 -4.80
CA VAL A 130 39.56 -26.47 -5.76
C VAL A 130 39.08 -26.91 -7.15
N ALA A 131 39.60 -28.02 -7.68
CA ALA A 131 39.17 -28.53 -8.98
C ALA A 131 37.66 -28.90 -8.96
N GLN A 132 37.21 -29.52 -7.87
CA GLN A 132 35.80 -29.88 -7.65
C GLN A 132 34.91 -28.65 -7.43
N ALA A 133 35.40 -27.64 -6.71
CA ALA A 133 34.71 -26.36 -6.53
C ALA A 133 34.57 -25.58 -7.85
N ASN A 134 35.58 -25.62 -8.71
CA ASN A 134 35.48 -25.11 -10.07
C ASN A 134 34.48 -25.92 -10.91
N SER A 135 34.52 -27.25 -10.88
CA SER A 135 33.55 -28.09 -11.62
C SER A 135 32.10 -27.79 -11.27
N GLU A 136 31.74 -27.67 -9.98
CA GLU A 136 30.36 -27.36 -9.60
C GLU A 136 29.99 -25.91 -9.94
N ARG A 137 30.91 -24.94 -9.80
CA ARG A 137 30.65 -23.54 -10.19
C ARG A 137 30.42 -23.39 -11.69
N GLY A 138 31.20 -24.09 -12.52
CA GLY A 138 30.99 -24.15 -13.97
C GLY A 138 29.63 -24.75 -14.35
N LYS A 139 29.16 -25.79 -13.65
CA LYS A 139 27.84 -26.41 -13.89
C LYS A 139 26.69 -25.47 -13.55
N ILE A 140 26.83 -24.66 -12.49
CA ILE A 140 25.85 -23.63 -12.13
C ILE A 140 25.75 -22.58 -13.26
N LEU A 141 26.88 -22.08 -13.74
CA LEU A 141 26.94 -21.11 -14.84
C LEU A 141 26.36 -21.67 -16.15
N MET A 142 26.61 -22.94 -16.47
CA MET A 142 25.97 -23.63 -17.60
C MET A 142 24.45 -23.74 -17.41
N GLY A 143 23.98 -24.11 -16.23
CA GLY A 143 22.54 -24.20 -15.93
C GLY A 143 21.83 -22.84 -16.06
N LYS A 144 22.48 -21.77 -15.59
CA LYS A 144 22.04 -20.37 -15.80
C LYS A 144 21.98 -20.02 -17.29
N ALA A 145 23.01 -20.37 -18.06
CA ALA A 145 23.04 -20.14 -19.50
C ALA A 145 21.97 -20.93 -20.26
N GLU A 146 21.74 -22.22 -19.94
CA GLU A 146 20.67 -23.02 -20.53
C GLU A 146 19.29 -22.43 -20.24
N ALA A 147 19.06 -21.92 -19.03
CA ALA A 147 17.83 -21.22 -18.66
C ALA A 147 17.64 -19.89 -19.42
N LEU A 148 18.71 -19.10 -19.60
CA LEU A 148 18.70 -17.86 -20.38
C LEU A 148 18.47 -18.13 -21.88
N LEU A 149 19.10 -19.17 -22.44
CA LEU A 149 18.88 -19.62 -23.82
C LEU A 149 17.45 -20.13 -24.04
N LEU A 150 16.87 -20.82 -23.06
CA LEU A 150 15.45 -21.20 -23.11
C LEU A 150 14.55 -19.98 -23.07
N GLN A 151 14.80 -19.02 -22.16
CA GLN A 151 14.06 -17.76 -22.14
C GLN A 151 14.18 -17.00 -23.47
N ALA A 152 15.35 -16.98 -24.10
CA ALA A 152 15.56 -16.37 -25.42
C ALA A 152 14.85 -17.10 -26.57
N LYS A 153 14.45 -18.36 -26.38
CA LYS A 153 13.63 -19.15 -27.33
C LYS A 153 12.12 -19.05 -27.05
N SER A 154 11.68 -18.46 -25.93
CA SER A 154 10.25 -18.24 -25.66
C SER A 154 9.70 -17.09 -26.52
N PRO A 155 8.55 -17.27 -27.20
CA PRO A 155 7.87 -16.21 -27.96
C PRO A 155 7.60 -14.94 -27.14
N SER A 156 7.31 -15.08 -25.84
CA SER A 156 7.04 -13.97 -24.93
C SER A 156 8.24 -13.04 -24.70
N ASN A 157 9.46 -13.52 -24.97
CA ASN A 157 10.71 -12.78 -24.77
C ASN A 157 11.39 -12.36 -26.08
N ARG A 158 10.69 -12.42 -27.23
CA ARG A 158 11.29 -12.16 -28.57
C ARG A 158 12.02 -10.82 -28.67
N SER A 159 11.59 -9.80 -27.93
CA SER A 159 12.27 -8.49 -27.82
C SER A 159 13.58 -8.51 -27.02
N LYS A 160 13.71 -9.41 -26.04
CA LYS A 160 14.89 -9.60 -25.18
C LYS A 160 15.85 -10.70 -25.65
N ALA A 161 15.51 -11.44 -26.71
CA ALA A 161 16.26 -12.61 -27.13
C ALA A 161 17.75 -12.33 -27.44
N LYS A 162 18.13 -11.10 -27.83
CA LYS A 162 19.53 -10.71 -28.04
C LYS A 162 20.30 -10.47 -26.73
N GLU A 163 19.64 -9.86 -25.74
CA GLU A 163 20.14 -9.60 -24.38
C GLU A 163 20.41 -10.94 -23.70
N LEU A 164 19.37 -11.77 -23.57
CA LEU A 164 19.41 -13.11 -22.96
C LEU A 164 20.45 -14.06 -23.59
N ARG A 165 20.67 -13.99 -24.92
CA ARG A 165 21.73 -14.75 -25.61
C ARG A 165 23.14 -14.25 -25.30
N THR A 166 23.29 -12.99 -24.94
CA THR A 166 24.58 -12.39 -24.56
C THR A 166 24.91 -12.75 -23.12
N ASP A 167 23.97 -12.57 -22.19
CA ASP A 167 24.10 -12.98 -20.79
C ASP A 167 24.43 -14.47 -20.65
N ALA A 168 23.80 -15.31 -21.49
CA ALA A 168 24.10 -16.73 -21.58
C ALA A 168 25.53 -16.98 -22.09
N ARG A 169 25.98 -16.26 -23.11
CA ARG A 169 27.33 -16.40 -23.67
C ARG A 169 28.40 -16.06 -22.65
N ASP A 170 28.22 -14.97 -21.92
CA ASP A 170 29.21 -14.51 -20.93
C ASP A 170 29.30 -15.52 -19.77
N SER A 171 28.16 -16.06 -19.34
CA SER A 171 28.08 -17.19 -18.39
C SER A 171 28.80 -18.46 -18.91
N ILE A 172 28.66 -18.78 -20.21
CA ILE A 172 29.32 -19.94 -20.85
C ILE A 172 30.83 -19.73 -21.00
N LEU A 173 31.28 -18.51 -21.33
CA LEU A 173 32.70 -18.18 -21.47
C LEU A 173 33.42 -18.23 -20.12
N GLU A 174 32.78 -17.75 -19.04
CA GLU A 174 33.31 -17.94 -17.70
C GLU A 174 33.33 -19.42 -17.30
N ALA A 175 32.24 -20.16 -17.55
CA ALA A 175 32.20 -21.61 -17.32
C ALA A 175 33.33 -22.34 -18.06
N ARG A 176 33.54 -22.06 -19.35
CA ARG A 176 34.62 -22.64 -20.18
C ARG A 176 35.98 -22.43 -19.52
N ARG A 177 36.30 -21.21 -19.05
CA ARG A 177 37.55 -20.93 -18.32
C ARG A 177 37.68 -21.78 -17.06
N ILE A 178 36.64 -21.81 -16.23
CA ILE A 178 36.60 -22.54 -14.96
C ILE A 178 36.75 -24.06 -15.17
N PHE A 179 36.17 -24.61 -16.25
CA PHE A 179 36.33 -26.01 -16.60
C PHE A 179 37.71 -26.34 -17.17
N THR A 180 38.38 -25.43 -17.90
CA THR A 180 39.79 -25.62 -18.29
C THR A 180 40.67 -25.75 -17.05
N ASP A 181 40.55 -24.81 -16.10
CA ASP A 181 41.29 -24.82 -14.84
C ASP A 181 41.07 -26.13 -14.04
N ALA A 182 39.84 -26.67 -14.05
CA ALA A 182 39.52 -27.95 -13.41
C ALA A 182 40.07 -29.15 -14.18
N LYS A 183 39.90 -29.17 -15.51
CA LYS A 183 40.35 -30.24 -16.41
C LYS A 183 41.86 -30.43 -16.36
N ASP A 184 42.63 -29.34 -16.36
CA ASP A 184 44.09 -29.43 -16.33
C ASP A 184 44.60 -29.94 -14.98
N ARG A 185 43.94 -29.56 -13.88
CA ARG A 185 44.22 -30.12 -12.54
C ARG A 185 43.86 -31.61 -12.44
N TYR A 186 42.70 -32.05 -12.94
CA TYR A 186 42.36 -33.47 -12.98
C TYR A 186 43.28 -34.29 -13.92
N GLU A 187 43.77 -33.68 -15.01
CA GLU A 187 44.73 -34.34 -15.89
C GLU A 187 46.09 -34.56 -15.20
N GLN A 188 46.52 -33.61 -14.37
CA GLN A 188 47.71 -33.74 -13.52
C GLN A 188 47.50 -34.79 -12.42
N GLU A 189 46.35 -34.74 -11.71
CA GLU A 189 45.94 -35.73 -10.69
C GLU A 189 45.98 -37.15 -11.29
N TRP A 190 45.29 -37.39 -12.40
CA TRP A 190 45.24 -38.68 -13.08
C TRP A 190 46.62 -39.17 -13.57
N LYS A 191 47.44 -38.30 -14.16
CA LYS A 191 48.80 -38.66 -14.61
C LYS A 191 49.73 -39.03 -13.46
N SER A 192 49.53 -38.47 -12.26
CA SER A 192 50.41 -38.73 -11.09
C SER A 192 50.42 -40.19 -10.64
N PHE A 193 49.35 -40.94 -10.90
CA PHE A 193 49.23 -42.37 -10.57
C PHE A 193 50.08 -43.30 -11.47
N GLY A 194 50.55 -42.82 -12.62
CA GLY A 194 51.35 -43.58 -13.57
C GLY A 194 50.57 -44.62 -14.40
N LEU A 195 51.29 -45.34 -15.26
CA LEU A 195 50.71 -46.30 -16.22
C LEU A 195 50.52 -47.71 -15.67
N ASN A 196 51.36 -48.14 -14.72
CA ASN A 196 51.34 -49.49 -14.14
C ASN A 196 51.15 -49.40 -12.62
N ILE A 197 50.02 -49.90 -12.13
CA ILE A 197 49.75 -50.06 -10.69
C ILE A 197 49.59 -51.57 -10.40
N PRO A 198 50.29 -52.16 -9.41
CA PRO A 198 50.23 -53.58 -9.10
C PRO A 198 48.83 -54.14 -8.81
N ALA A 199 48.64 -55.44 -9.04
CA ALA A 199 47.35 -56.13 -8.89
C ALA A 199 46.89 -56.25 -7.42
N GLU A 200 47.78 -55.94 -6.48
CA GLU A 200 47.63 -55.94 -5.04
C GLU A 200 47.17 -54.55 -4.53
N GLU A 201 47.65 -53.47 -5.14
CA GLU A 201 47.32 -52.07 -4.82
C GLU A 201 45.90 -51.72 -5.32
N LYS A 202 44.87 -52.25 -4.64
CA LYS A 202 43.45 -52.11 -5.03
C LYS A 202 42.92 -50.69 -4.83
N GLU A 203 43.28 -50.07 -3.72
CA GLU A 203 42.79 -48.74 -3.32
C GLU A 203 43.30 -47.65 -4.28
N LYS A 204 44.62 -47.61 -4.51
CA LYS A 204 45.27 -46.70 -5.47
C LYS A 204 44.79 -46.85 -6.91
N ARG A 205 44.34 -48.04 -7.33
CA ARG A 205 43.63 -48.21 -8.62
C ARG A 205 42.24 -47.58 -8.58
N ALA A 206 41.47 -47.80 -7.52
CA ALA A 206 40.19 -47.11 -7.36
C ALA A 206 40.35 -45.57 -7.29
N GLU A 207 41.45 -45.05 -6.75
CA GLU A 207 41.81 -43.63 -6.79
C GLU A 207 42.17 -43.15 -8.19
N ARG A 208 43.06 -43.86 -8.91
CA ARG A 208 43.36 -43.61 -10.33
C ARG A 208 42.08 -43.58 -11.17
N ASP A 209 41.17 -44.53 -10.97
CA ASP A 209 39.94 -44.65 -11.74
C ASP A 209 38.91 -43.55 -11.38
N ARG A 210 38.90 -43.07 -10.12
CA ARG A 210 38.18 -41.84 -9.72
C ARG A 210 38.77 -40.60 -10.40
N ALA A 211 40.10 -40.46 -10.46
CA ALA A 211 40.78 -39.35 -11.12
C ALA A 211 40.56 -39.38 -12.64
N GLU A 212 40.61 -40.56 -13.27
CA GLU A 212 40.26 -40.76 -14.68
C GLU A 212 38.81 -40.36 -14.96
N THR A 213 37.89 -40.73 -14.05
CA THR A 213 36.47 -40.34 -14.14
C THR A 213 36.30 -38.83 -14.04
N ARG A 214 36.97 -38.15 -13.10
CA ARG A 214 36.95 -36.69 -12.96
C ARG A 214 37.49 -35.97 -14.21
N PHE A 215 38.64 -36.43 -14.71
CA PHE A 215 39.23 -35.92 -15.94
C PHE A 215 38.27 -36.10 -17.13
N MET A 216 37.76 -37.31 -17.36
CA MET A 216 36.77 -37.62 -18.39
C MET A 216 35.50 -36.76 -18.29
N SER A 217 34.96 -36.54 -17.08
CA SER A 217 33.83 -35.64 -16.86
C SER A 217 34.16 -34.19 -17.26
N SER A 218 35.32 -33.67 -16.88
CA SER A 218 35.73 -32.31 -17.24
C SER A 218 35.97 -32.11 -18.75
N GLN A 219 36.35 -33.17 -19.48
CA GLN A 219 36.40 -33.15 -20.94
C GLN A 219 34.99 -33.00 -21.56
N LEU A 220 33.98 -33.68 -20.98
CA LEU A 220 32.58 -33.54 -21.40
C LEU A 220 32.01 -32.16 -21.06
N ASP A 221 32.23 -31.67 -19.84
CA ASP A 221 31.79 -30.35 -19.41
C ASP A 221 32.33 -29.27 -20.38
N LEU A 222 33.64 -29.33 -20.71
CA LEU A 222 34.25 -28.44 -21.72
C LEU A 222 33.58 -28.56 -23.09
N ALA A 223 33.39 -29.77 -23.64
CA ALA A 223 32.76 -29.95 -24.94
C ALA A 223 31.31 -29.42 -24.97
N GLN A 224 30.59 -29.49 -23.86
CA GLN A 224 29.25 -28.91 -23.73
C GLN A 224 29.28 -27.37 -23.68
N THR A 225 30.31 -26.73 -23.12
CA THR A 225 30.44 -25.25 -23.23
C THR A 225 30.58 -24.78 -24.68
N ILE A 226 31.29 -25.52 -25.53
CA ILE A 226 31.44 -25.20 -26.97
C ILE A 226 30.08 -25.28 -27.67
N TYR A 227 29.34 -26.36 -27.43
CA TYR A 227 27.99 -26.55 -27.97
C TYR A 227 27.01 -25.47 -27.48
N LEU A 228 27.04 -25.11 -26.19
CA LEU A 228 26.18 -24.07 -25.65
C LEU A 228 26.55 -22.68 -26.19
N GLU A 229 27.84 -22.37 -26.39
CA GLU A 229 28.25 -21.10 -27.00
C GLU A 229 27.65 -20.95 -28.40
N ALA A 230 27.65 -22.02 -29.20
CA ALA A 230 27.00 -22.03 -30.51
C ALA A 230 25.51 -21.68 -30.45
N GLN A 231 24.80 -22.17 -29.43
CA GLN A 231 23.37 -21.90 -29.21
C GLN A 231 23.08 -20.42 -28.83
N THR A 232 24.10 -19.62 -28.49
CA THR A 232 23.97 -18.16 -28.28
C THR A 232 23.89 -17.37 -29.58
N TYR A 233 24.21 -17.99 -30.72
CA TYR A 233 24.23 -17.36 -32.03
C TYR A 233 22.98 -17.71 -32.86
N PRO A 234 22.52 -16.83 -33.76
CA PRO A 234 21.48 -17.13 -34.73
C PRO A 234 21.73 -18.41 -35.54
N ASP A 235 20.66 -19.03 -36.03
CA ASP A 235 20.73 -20.33 -36.71
C ASP A 235 21.46 -20.26 -38.07
N ASP A 236 21.53 -19.07 -38.67
CA ASP A 236 22.21 -18.73 -39.92
C ASP A 236 23.68 -18.28 -39.76
N ASP A 237 24.13 -18.00 -38.52
CA ASP A 237 25.44 -17.43 -38.22
C ASP A 237 26.61 -18.38 -38.58
N GLU A 238 27.63 -17.85 -39.27
CA GLU A 238 28.84 -18.60 -39.63
C GLU A 238 29.60 -19.06 -38.37
N LYS A 239 29.63 -18.25 -37.30
CA LYS A 239 30.29 -18.61 -36.03
C LYS A 239 29.55 -19.74 -35.32
N ARG A 240 28.22 -19.82 -35.45
CA ARG A 240 27.46 -20.98 -34.92
C ARG A 240 27.92 -22.27 -35.59
N ARG A 241 28.00 -22.29 -36.93
CA ARG A 241 28.46 -23.47 -37.69
C ARG A 241 29.90 -23.84 -37.34
N GLY A 242 30.78 -22.85 -37.16
CA GLY A 242 32.15 -23.06 -36.67
C GLY A 242 32.21 -23.71 -35.27
N LEU A 243 31.50 -23.17 -34.28
CA LEU A 243 31.47 -23.69 -32.91
C LEU A 243 30.83 -25.08 -32.83
N LEU A 244 29.78 -25.36 -33.61
CA LEU A 244 29.20 -26.71 -33.66
C LEU A 244 30.17 -27.74 -34.26
N LYS A 245 30.99 -27.33 -35.24
CA LYS A 245 32.07 -28.19 -35.77
C LYS A 245 33.13 -28.47 -34.69
N GLU A 246 33.59 -27.43 -33.98
CA GLU A 246 34.53 -27.54 -32.85
C GLU A 246 33.97 -28.50 -31.77
N ALA A 247 32.69 -28.39 -31.42
CA ALA A 247 32.02 -29.30 -30.49
C ALA A 247 31.94 -30.73 -31.03
N ALA A 248 31.59 -30.93 -32.31
CA ALA A 248 31.53 -32.25 -32.93
C ALA A 248 32.90 -32.95 -33.01
N GLU A 249 33.99 -32.19 -33.10
CA GLU A 249 35.37 -32.67 -33.03
C GLU A 249 35.77 -32.99 -31.59
N ALA A 250 35.52 -32.10 -30.62
CA ALA A 250 35.78 -32.36 -29.19
C ALA A 250 35.03 -33.61 -28.66
N TYR A 251 33.76 -33.80 -29.05
CA TYR A 251 33.02 -35.03 -28.73
C TYR A 251 33.51 -36.26 -29.51
N ALA A 252 34.18 -36.11 -30.66
CA ALA A 252 34.79 -37.24 -31.37
C ALA A 252 35.92 -37.86 -30.54
N ASP A 253 36.85 -37.04 -30.05
CA ASP A 253 38.01 -37.49 -29.25
C ASP A 253 37.57 -38.26 -27.99
N ILE A 254 36.54 -37.77 -27.30
CA ILE A 254 35.95 -38.42 -26.12
C ILE A 254 35.25 -39.73 -26.51
N THR A 255 34.51 -39.74 -27.63
CA THR A 255 33.90 -40.97 -28.16
C THR A 255 34.95 -42.01 -28.51
N GLU A 256 36.07 -41.61 -29.10
CA GLU A 256 37.14 -42.52 -29.54
C GLU A 256 37.98 -43.06 -28.39
N ARG A 257 38.16 -42.30 -27.31
CA ARG A 257 38.88 -42.73 -26.11
C ARG A 257 38.03 -43.64 -25.20
N TYR A 258 36.74 -43.33 -25.02
CA TYR A 258 35.89 -43.99 -24.01
C TYR A 258 34.71 -44.77 -24.64
N ARG A 259 34.93 -45.39 -25.81
CA ARG A 259 33.93 -45.96 -26.75
C ARG A 259 32.77 -46.75 -26.12
N THR A 260 33.03 -47.56 -25.10
CA THR A 260 32.04 -48.43 -24.44
C THR A 260 31.54 -47.91 -23.10
N MET A 261 32.12 -46.81 -22.59
CA MET A 261 31.70 -46.17 -21.33
C MET A 261 30.52 -45.24 -21.57
N ILE A 262 29.75 -44.97 -20.51
CA ILE A 262 28.59 -44.07 -20.53
C ILE A 262 28.97 -42.67 -21.05
N ALA A 263 30.18 -42.19 -20.73
CA ALA A 263 30.72 -40.93 -21.25
C ALA A 263 30.94 -40.92 -22.76
N GLY A 264 31.44 -42.01 -23.36
CA GLY A 264 31.59 -42.15 -24.81
C GLY A 264 30.25 -42.24 -25.54
N LEU A 265 29.25 -42.88 -24.92
CA LEU A 265 27.87 -42.89 -25.43
C LEU A 265 27.21 -41.50 -25.37
N TYR A 266 27.45 -40.74 -24.30
CA TYR A 266 27.00 -39.36 -24.15
C TYR A 266 27.70 -38.41 -25.14
N ALA A 267 29.02 -38.55 -25.32
CA ALA A 267 29.76 -37.81 -26.33
C ALA A 267 29.24 -38.11 -27.76
N LYS A 268 28.96 -39.38 -28.07
CA LYS A 268 28.38 -39.78 -29.36
C LYS A 268 27.01 -39.14 -29.60
N LEU A 269 26.17 -39.04 -28.56
CA LEU A 269 24.86 -38.38 -28.62
C LEU A 269 25.01 -36.89 -28.98
N TRP A 270 25.91 -36.17 -28.31
CA TRP A 270 26.09 -34.73 -28.57
C TRP A 270 26.89 -34.43 -29.84
N ARG A 271 27.78 -35.33 -30.28
CA ARG A 271 28.41 -35.27 -31.61
C ARG A 271 27.34 -35.36 -32.72
N ALA A 272 26.39 -36.27 -32.59
CA ALA A 272 25.26 -36.38 -33.50
C ALA A 272 24.37 -35.13 -33.46
N LYS A 273 24.10 -34.58 -32.26
CA LYS A 273 23.34 -33.35 -32.08
C LYS A 273 24.03 -32.11 -32.67
N ALA A 274 25.36 -32.05 -32.63
CA ALA A 274 26.12 -31.01 -33.30
C ALA A 274 26.00 -31.09 -34.83
N PHE A 275 26.00 -32.30 -35.44
CA PHE A 275 25.70 -32.45 -36.88
C PHE A 275 24.26 -32.08 -37.24
N GLU A 276 23.28 -32.45 -36.41
CA GLU A 276 21.88 -32.05 -36.58
C GLU A 276 21.72 -30.52 -36.56
N GLU A 277 22.31 -29.84 -35.57
CA GLU A 277 22.27 -28.38 -35.42
C GLU A 277 23.14 -27.61 -36.45
N MET A 278 24.08 -28.28 -37.13
CA MET A 278 24.83 -27.73 -38.27
C MET A 278 24.02 -27.73 -39.58
N SER A 279 22.84 -28.34 -39.60
CA SER A 279 22.01 -28.45 -40.80
C SER A 279 21.03 -27.29 -40.89
N ALA A 280 21.09 -26.52 -41.98
CA ALA A 280 20.20 -25.39 -42.18
C ALA A 280 18.76 -25.87 -42.44
N ARG A 281 17.80 -25.29 -41.71
CA ARG A 281 16.38 -25.41 -42.04
C ARG A 281 16.01 -24.40 -43.13
N PRO A 282 15.28 -24.78 -44.19
CA PRO A 282 14.61 -23.81 -45.04
C PRO A 282 13.49 -23.12 -44.25
N ASP A 283 13.28 -21.84 -44.52
CA ASP A 283 12.07 -21.14 -44.09
C ASP A 283 10.87 -21.57 -44.95
N GLU A 284 9.65 -21.46 -44.42
CA GLU A 284 8.43 -21.98 -45.06
C GLU A 284 8.17 -21.38 -46.46
N SER A 285 8.74 -20.21 -46.73
CA SER A 285 8.60 -19.49 -47.99
C SER A 285 9.84 -19.52 -48.90
N GLN A 286 10.97 -20.07 -48.46
CA GLN A 286 12.27 -19.87 -49.13
C GLN A 286 13.09 -21.16 -49.31
N ARG A 287 13.46 -21.45 -50.56
CA ARG A 287 14.40 -22.53 -50.92
C ARG A 287 15.82 -22.15 -50.49
N LEU A 288 16.51 -23.06 -49.80
CA LEU A 288 17.95 -22.98 -49.55
C LEU A 288 18.76 -23.03 -50.86
N ASP A 289 19.94 -22.43 -50.85
CA ASP A 289 20.96 -22.67 -51.89
C ASP A 289 21.30 -24.17 -52.00
N ASP A 290 21.53 -24.67 -53.20
CA ASP A 290 21.69 -26.11 -53.45
C ASP A 290 22.96 -26.71 -52.80
N LYS A 291 24.03 -25.91 -52.61
CA LYS A 291 25.23 -26.34 -51.88
C LYS A 291 24.95 -26.42 -50.38
N ILE A 292 24.29 -25.39 -49.82
CA ILE A 292 23.88 -25.37 -48.41
C ILE A 292 22.90 -26.52 -48.11
N ALA A 293 21.98 -26.82 -49.05
CA ALA A 293 21.03 -27.91 -48.92
C ALA A 293 21.72 -29.29 -48.91
N GLU A 294 22.70 -29.55 -49.79
CA GLU A 294 23.39 -30.84 -49.79
C GLU A 294 24.39 -30.99 -48.62
N GLU A 295 25.04 -29.92 -48.19
CA GLU A 295 25.83 -29.90 -46.95
C GLU A 295 24.95 -30.22 -45.73
N SER A 296 23.76 -29.62 -45.65
CA SER A 296 22.77 -29.90 -44.61
C SER A 296 22.27 -31.34 -44.67
N ARG A 297 21.97 -31.90 -45.86
CA ARG A 297 21.65 -33.33 -46.00
C ARG A 297 22.80 -34.24 -45.57
N SER A 298 24.05 -33.89 -45.89
CA SER A 298 25.24 -34.64 -45.48
C SER A 298 25.37 -34.69 -43.95
N ASN A 299 25.14 -33.56 -43.29
CA ASN A 299 25.15 -33.46 -41.83
C ASN A 299 23.96 -34.21 -41.17
N LEU A 300 22.74 -34.11 -41.72
CA LEU A 300 21.59 -34.92 -41.25
C LEU A 300 21.85 -36.43 -41.37
N ARG A 301 22.45 -36.91 -42.48
CA ARG A 301 22.83 -38.33 -42.66
C ARG A 301 23.86 -38.78 -41.62
N ARG A 302 24.82 -37.91 -41.25
CA ARG A 302 25.81 -38.18 -40.18
C ARG A 302 25.16 -38.25 -38.80
N ALA A 303 24.25 -37.33 -38.49
CA ALA A 303 23.47 -37.35 -37.25
C ALA A 303 22.60 -38.62 -37.15
N GLU A 304 21.85 -38.96 -38.20
CA GLU A 304 21.01 -40.16 -38.24
C GLU A 304 21.83 -41.45 -38.03
N ALA A 305 22.97 -41.59 -38.69
CA ALA A 305 23.84 -42.76 -38.53
C ALA A 305 24.30 -42.95 -37.08
N LEU A 306 24.74 -41.88 -36.41
CA LEU A 306 25.18 -41.94 -35.01
C LEU A 306 24.02 -42.19 -34.03
N TYR A 307 22.83 -41.64 -34.28
CA TYR A 307 21.64 -41.93 -33.46
C TYR A 307 21.15 -43.37 -33.63
N ARG A 308 21.14 -43.90 -34.86
CA ARG A 308 20.85 -45.31 -35.13
C ARG A 308 21.82 -46.22 -34.37
N GLU A 309 23.12 -45.93 -34.47
CA GLU A 309 24.15 -46.69 -33.75
C GLU A 309 23.91 -46.68 -32.23
N LEU A 310 23.50 -45.55 -31.63
CA LEU A 310 23.16 -45.48 -30.20
C LEU A 310 21.90 -46.28 -29.82
N LEU A 311 20.90 -46.32 -30.71
CA LEU A 311 19.66 -47.06 -30.48
C LEU A 311 19.88 -48.58 -30.60
N GLU A 312 20.66 -49.00 -31.59
CA GLU A 312 20.93 -50.40 -31.96
C GLU A 312 21.99 -51.07 -31.05
N ASN A 313 22.98 -50.32 -30.54
CA ASN A 313 24.03 -50.85 -29.65
C ASN A 313 23.49 -51.33 -28.30
N ASP A 314 23.64 -52.61 -27.96
CA ASP A 314 23.16 -53.19 -26.69
C ASP A 314 24.21 -53.14 -25.54
N VAL A 315 25.07 -52.12 -25.57
CA VAL A 315 26.34 -52.03 -24.81
C VAL A 315 26.18 -51.88 -23.29
N SER A 316 25.02 -51.42 -22.79
CA SER A 316 24.76 -51.34 -21.34
C SER A 316 23.27 -51.35 -21.01
N ARG A 317 22.88 -52.06 -19.95
CA ARG A 317 21.52 -52.08 -19.38
C ARG A 317 21.33 -51.08 -18.22
N SER A 318 22.24 -50.12 -18.04
CA SER A 318 22.11 -49.10 -17.00
C SER A 318 20.97 -48.11 -17.29
N SER A 319 20.38 -47.53 -16.24
CA SER A 319 19.35 -46.49 -16.36
C SER A 319 19.85 -45.27 -17.14
N THR A 320 21.11 -44.87 -16.96
CA THR A 320 21.74 -43.77 -17.70
C THR A 320 21.91 -44.11 -19.19
N ALA A 321 22.29 -45.35 -19.53
CA ALA A 321 22.34 -45.78 -20.93
C ALA A 321 20.93 -45.76 -21.58
N GLN A 322 19.88 -46.16 -20.85
CA GLN A 322 18.51 -46.03 -21.35
C GLN A 322 18.08 -44.56 -21.52
N GLN A 323 18.49 -43.64 -20.64
CA GLN A 323 18.24 -42.20 -20.80
C GLN A 323 18.95 -41.63 -22.04
N ILE A 324 20.16 -42.10 -22.36
CA ILE A 324 20.87 -41.76 -23.60
C ILE A 324 20.12 -42.32 -24.81
N LYS A 325 19.65 -43.58 -24.80
CA LYS A 325 18.83 -44.16 -25.88
C LYS A 325 17.51 -43.43 -26.08
N ASP A 326 16.82 -43.07 -24.99
CA ASP A 326 15.58 -42.29 -25.04
C ASP A 326 15.81 -40.92 -25.69
N THR A 327 16.91 -40.24 -25.33
CA THR A 327 17.26 -38.92 -25.87
C THR A 327 17.73 -39.02 -27.33
N ALA A 328 18.46 -40.08 -27.70
CA ALA A 328 18.81 -40.39 -29.08
C ALA A 328 17.55 -40.61 -29.94
N ARG A 329 16.50 -41.28 -29.43
CA ARG A 329 15.21 -41.41 -30.15
C ARG A 329 14.57 -40.05 -30.37
N MET A 330 14.56 -39.18 -29.36
CA MET A 330 14.00 -37.83 -29.48
C MET A 330 14.71 -37.00 -30.55
N PHE A 331 16.04 -36.97 -30.54
CA PHE A 331 16.83 -36.23 -31.52
C PHE A 331 16.78 -36.84 -32.93
N TYR A 332 16.82 -38.18 -33.05
CA TYR A 332 16.56 -38.88 -34.31
C TYR A 332 15.21 -38.44 -34.92
N LEU A 333 14.16 -38.31 -34.11
CA LEU A 333 12.87 -37.81 -34.61
C LEU A 333 12.95 -36.35 -35.07
N ILE A 334 13.80 -35.48 -34.50
CA ILE A 334 14.05 -34.13 -35.04
C ILE A 334 14.68 -34.20 -36.44
N VAL A 335 15.65 -35.10 -36.64
CA VAL A 335 16.29 -35.34 -37.95
C VAL A 335 15.28 -35.84 -38.98
N ARG A 336 14.45 -36.84 -38.65
CA ARG A 336 13.41 -37.36 -39.57
C ARG A 336 12.33 -36.28 -39.85
N ASN A 337 11.99 -35.46 -38.86
CA ASN A 337 11.03 -34.35 -38.97
C ASN A 337 11.60 -33.08 -39.65
N HIS A 338 12.83 -33.13 -40.14
CA HIS A 338 13.47 -32.00 -40.82
C HIS A 338 12.89 -31.80 -42.23
N PRO A 339 12.59 -30.56 -42.69
CA PRO A 339 11.97 -30.32 -43.99
C PRO A 339 12.74 -30.85 -45.21
N LEU A 340 14.08 -30.98 -45.11
CA LEU A 340 14.91 -31.58 -46.16
C LEU A 340 14.80 -33.11 -46.27
N ASN A 341 14.19 -33.77 -45.27
CA ASN A 341 13.92 -35.20 -45.24
C ASN A 341 12.43 -35.49 -45.46
N GLY A 342 11.54 -34.72 -44.81
CA GLY A 342 10.09 -34.78 -45.03
C GLY A 342 9.38 -36.01 -44.47
N ASP A 343 10.04 -36.81 -43.64
CA ASP A 343 9.56 -38.11 -43.12
C ASP A 343 8.45 -37.97 -42.03
N HIS A 344 7.60 -36.95 -42.10
CA HIS A 344 6.61 -36.59 -41.07
C HIS A 344 5.65 -37.76 -40.71
N ALA A 345 5.24 -38.58 -41.69
CA ALA A 345 4.42 -39.76 -41.44
C ALA A 345 5.15 -40.83 -40.60
N ILE A 346 6.45 -41.01 -40.83
CA ILE A 346 7.29 -41.95 -40.07
C ILE A 346 7.54 -41.40 -38.65
N VAL A 347 7.72 -40.08 -38.51
CA VAL A 347 7.79 -39.42 -37.20
C VAL A 347 6.51 -39.65 -36.41
N VAL A 348 5.33 -39.50 -37.03
CA VAL A 348 4.04 -39.79 -36.39
C VAL A 348 3.94 -41.25 -35.92
N GLN A 349 4.35 -42.20 -36.77
CA GLN A 349 4.34 -43.62 -36.41
C GLN A 349 5.31 -43.93 -35.26
N GLU A 350 6.60 -43.68 -35.45
CA GLU A 350 7.64 -44.03 -34.47
C GLU A 350 7.43 -43.33 -33.11
N ALA A 351 7.02 -42.06 -33.11
CA ALA A 351 6.71 -41.35 -31.88
C ALA A 351 5.47 -41.93 -31.18
N SER A 352 4.45 -42.38 -31.93
CA SER A 352 3.26 -43.00 -31.35
C SER A 352 3.56 -44.37 -30.75
N ASP A 353 4.33 -45.20 -31.46
CA ASP A 353 4.76 -46.52 -30.97
C ASP A 353 5.58 -46.38 -29.68
N TRP A 354 6.56 -45.47 -29.65
CA TRP A 354 7.41 -45.22 -28.48
C TRP A 354 6.65 -44.57 -27.30
N LEU A 355 5.68 -43.69 -27.56
CA LEU A 355 4.84 -43.09 -26.51
C LEU A 355 3.81 -44.07 -25.96
N SER A 356 3.32 -45.04 -26.75
CA SER A 356 2.30 -46.02 -26.32
C SER A 356 2.75 -46.87 -25.11
N LEU A 357 4.05 -47.08 -24.99
CA LEU A 357 4.71 -47.84 -23.93
C LEU A 357 4.92 -47.02 -22.64
N ARG A 358 4.60 -45.72 -22.61
CA ARG A 358 4.87 -44.81 -21.49
C ARG A 358 3.59 -44.29 -20.87
N ARG A 359 3.45 -44.46 -19.55
CA ARG A 359 2.26 -44.06 -18.78
C ARG A 359 2.66 -43.39 -17.47
N GLY A 360 1.76 -42.58 -16.91
CA GLY A 360 2.02 -41.81 -15.69
C GLY A 360 3.28 -40.95 -15.81
N LYS A 361 4.13 -40.96 -14.78
CA LYS A 361 5.40 -40.19 -14.73
C LYS A 361 6.31 -40.41 -15.95
N ALA A 362 6.29 -41.60 -16.56
CA ALA A 362 7.12 -41.89 -17.75
C ALA A 362 6.66 -41.18 -19.03
N ALA A 363 5.40 -40.72 -19.10
CA ALA A 363 4.86 -39.95 -20.23
C ALA A 363 5.09 -38.43 -20.10
N ALA A 364 5.61 -37.98 -18.95
CA ALA A 364 5.81 -36.58 -18.58
C ALA A 364 7.30 -36.21 -18.41
N THR A 365 8.24 -37.08 -18.79
CA THR A 365 9.67 -36.75 -18.77
C THR A 365 10.01 -35.73 -19.86
N LYS A 366 11.07 -34.94 -19.67
CA LYS A 366 11.59 -33.97 -20.67
C LYS A 366 11.62 -34.59 -22.09
N THR A 367 12.22 -35.78 -22.19
CA THR A 367 12.32 -36.54 -23.43
C THR A 367 10.98 -36.99 -24.00
N ALA A 368 10.02 -37.41 -23.16
CA ALA A 368 8.70 -37.81 -23.64
C ALA A 368 7.87 -36.62 -24.13
N LEU A 369 7.98 -35.46 -23.47
CA LEU A 369 7.39 -34.20 -23.95
C LEU A 369 8.02 -33.75 -25.27
N GLY A 370 9.34 -33.92 -25.45
CA GLY A 370 10.03 -33.58 -26.71
C GLY A 370 9.71 -34.54 -27.87
N VAL A 371 9.58 -35.84 -27.62
CA VAL A 371 9.07 -36.81 -28.62
C VAL A 371 7.63 -36.44 -29.04
N ARG A 372 6.77 -36.10 -28.06
CA ARG A 372 5.41 -35.64 -28.32
C ARG A 372 5.39 -34.30 -29.08
N TRP A 373 6.31 -33.39 -28.80
CA TRP A 373 6.45 -32.12 -29.54
C TRP A 373 6.82 -32.34 -31.01
N GLN A 374 7.75 -33.26 -31.31
CA GLN A 374 8.03 -33.63 -32.71
C GLN A 374 6.82 -34.27 -33.39
N ARG A 375 6.03 -35.07 -32.67
CA ARG A 375 4.77 -35.63 -33.20
C ARG A 375 3.72 -34.55 -33.48
N ALA A 376 3.57 -33.56 -32.60
CA ALA A 376 2.67 -32.43 -32.81
C ALA A 376 3.05 -31.62 -34.07
N ILE A 377 4.34 -31.31 -34.25
CA ILE A 377 4.86 -30.66 -35.47
C ILE A 377 4.61 -31.54 -36.70
N ALA A 378 4.86 -32.85 -36.61
CA ALA A 378 4.66 -33.76 -37.75
C ALA A 378 3.18 -33.88 -38.16
N PHE A 379 2.25 -33.89 -37.20
CA PHE A 379 0.82 -33.79 -37.49
C PHE A 379 0.45 -32.44 -38.13
N GLU A 380 0.99 -31.32 -37.64
CA GLU A 380 0.75 -30.00 -38.24
C GLU A 380 1.24 -29.95 -39.70
N ARG A 381 2.46 -30.43 -39.99
CA ARG A 381 2.98 -30.53 -41.37
C ARG A 381 2.19 -31.47 -42.28
N LEU A 382 1.68 -32.59 -41.76
CA LEU A 382 0.78 -33.46 -42.54
C LEU A 382 -0.54 -32.75 -42.86
N ALA A 383 -1.04 -31.87 -41.98
CA ALA A 383 -2.24 -31.06 -42.21
C ALA A 383 -2.04 -29.89 -43.20
N GLU A 384 -0.81 -29.61 -43.62
CA GLU A 384 -0.48 -28.61 -44.65
C GLU A 384 -0.45 -29.21 -46.06
N SER A 385 -0.46 -30.54 -46.20
CA SER A 385 -0.45 -31.21 -47.51
C SER A 385 -1.70 -30.89 -48.33
N ALA A 386 -1.50 -30.53 -49.60
CA ALA A 386 -2.57 -30.33 -50.56
C ALA A 386 -3.19 -31.63 -51.11
N GLU A 387 -2.62 -32.80 -50.77
CA GLU A 387 -3.02 -34.11 -51.31
C GLU A 387 -4.00 -34.88 -50.41
N ILE A 388 -4.27 -34.41 -49.20
CA ILE A 388 -5.16 -35.08 -48.22
C ILE A 388 -6.58 -34.50 -48.20
N SER A 389 -7.56 -35.29 -47.74
CA SER A 389 -8.94 -34.82 -47.62
C SER A 389 -9.12 -33.81 -46.47
N PRO A 390 -10.17 -32.96 -46.50
CA PRO A 390 -10.50 -32.08 -45.38
C PRO A 390 -10.73 -32.82 -44.06
N SER A 391 -11.22 -34.07 -44.10
CA SER A 391 -11.43 -34.90 -42.92
C SER A 391 -10.11 -35.33 -42.27
N GLU A 392 -9.15 -35.78 -43.08
CA GLU A 392 -7.80 -36.14 -42.63
C GLU A 392 -7.07 -34.91 -42.10
N ARG A 393 -7.20 -33.77 -42.79
CA ARG A 393 -6.66 -32.48 -42.35
C ARG A 393 -7.17 -32.09 -40.95
N THR A 394 -8.48 -32.17 -40.73
CA THR A 394 -9.08 -31.93 -39.41
C THR A 394 -8.62 -32.95 -38.36
N SER A 395 -8.42 -34.22 -38.74
CA SER A 395 -7.91 -35.27 -37.85
C SER A 395 -6.48 -34.99 -37.39
N TYR A 396 -5.60 -34.59 -38.30
CA TYR A 396 -4.21 -34.22 -37.99
C TYR A 396 -4.13 -32.94 -37.15
N LEU A 397 -4.89 -31.88 -37.48
CA LEU A 397 -4.95 -30.66 -36.67
C LEU A 397 -5.42 -30.93 -35.23
N ARG A 398 -6.42 -31.82 -35.04
CA ARG A 398 -6.88 -32.24 -33.71
C ARG A 398 -5.83 -33.08 -32.96
N SER A 399 -5.10 -33.94 -33.67
CA SER A 399 -4.02 -34.74 -33.09
C SER A 399 -2.84 -33.87 -32.64
N ALA A 400 -2.47 -32.88 -33.44
CA ALA A 400 -1.49 -31.85 -33.08
C ALA A 400 -1.95 -31.04 -31.86
N LEU A 401 -3.24 -30.63 -31.83
CA LEU A 401 -3.81 -29.85 -30.72
C LEU A 401 -3.83 -30.67 -29.43
N GLN A 402 -4.20 -31.95 -29.48
CA GLN A 402 -4.17 -32.85 -28.31
C GLN A 402 -2.75 -32.97 -27.73
N ASP A 403 -1.75 -33.15 -28.59
CA ASP A 403 -0.36 -33.25 -28.14
C ASP A 403 0.18 -31.92 -27.61
N ALA A 404 -0.13 -30.79 -28.26
CA ALA A 404 0.25 -29.46 -27.78
C ALA A 404 -0.40 -29.11 -26.43
N SER A 405 -1.70 -29.40 -26.25
CA SER A 405 -2.41 -29.22 -24.98
C SER A 405 -1.82 -30.10 -23.87
N PHE A 406 -1.50 -31.37 -24.16
CA PHE A 406 -0.81 -32.23 -23.19
C PHE A 406 0.56 -31.67 -22.82
N ILE A 407 1.28 -31.00 -23.72
CA ILE A 407 2.59 -30.41 -23.44
C ILE A 407 2.46 -29.14 -22.58
N ASN A 408 1.51 -28.24 -22.87
CA ASN A 408 1.34 -26.97 -22.17
C ASN A 408 0.92 -27.11 -20.68
N SER A 409 0.36 -28.28 -20.28
CA SER A 409 0.06 -28.57 -18.87
C SER A 409 1.28 -28.87 -18.01
N TYR A 410 2.45 -29.21 -18.61
CA TYR A 410 3.69 -29.42 -17.88
C TYR A 410 4.60 -28.19 -17.91
N PRO A 411 5.29 -27.85 -16.81
CA PRO A 411 6.39 -26.88 -16.83
C PRO A 411 7.59 -27.48 -17.57
N GLY A 412 8.13 -26.75 -18.55
CA GLY A 412 9.28 -27.20 -19.34
C GLY A 412 9.48 -26.39 -20.62
N GLU A 413 10.51 -26.76 -21.38
CA GLU A 413 10.99 -25.99 -22.54
C GLU A 413 9.96 -25.80 -23.66
N TYR A 414 9.02 -26.75 -23.79
CA TYR A 414 8.01 -26.75 -24.84
C TYR A 414 6.73 -25.98 -24.46
N ARG A 415 6.60 -25.44 -23.25
CA ARG A 415 5.33 -24.91 -22.72
C ARG A 415 4.81 -23.67 -23.46
N ASP A 416 5.67 -22.68 -23.73
CA ASP A 416 5.23 -21.45 -24.40
C ASP A 416 5.03 -21.66 -25.91
N VAL A 417 5.89 -22.46 -26.57
CA VAL A 417 5.75 -22.79 -27.99
C VAL A 417 4.54 -23.69 -28.27
N SER A 418 4.19 -24.60 -27.36
CA SER A 418 2.93 -25.35 -27.44
C SER A 418 1.71 -24.47 -27.21
N ARG A 419 1.78 -23.41 -26.39
CA ARG A 419 0.69 -22.43 -26.25
C ARG A 419 0.44 -21.64 -27.54
N GLU A 420 1.50 -21.20 -28.23
CA GLU A 420 1.39 -20.56 -29.55
C GLU A 420 0.79 -21.53 -30.59
N MET A 421 1.23 -22.79 -30.59
CA MET A 421 0.65 -23.85 -31.43
C MET A 421 -0.83 -24.11 -31.10
N ILE A 422 -1.24 -24.18 -29.83
CA ILE A 422 -2.66 -24.34 -29.42
C ILE A 422 -3.52 -23.20 -29.99
N GLN A 423 -3.05 -21.96 -29.91
CA GLN A 423 -3.78 -20.80 -30.45
C GLN A 423 -3.92 -20.89 -31.98
N ARG A 424 -2.83 -21.19 -32.69
CA ARG A 424 -2.83 -21.40 -34.15
C ARG A 424 -3.76 -22.54 -34.58
N LEU A 425 -3.71 -23.68 -33.89
CA LEU A 425 -4.52 -24.85 -34.20
C LEU A 425 -6.01 -24.65 -33.86
N LYS A 426 -6.36 -24.02 -32.73
CA LYS A 426 -7.76 -23.66 -32.43
C LYS A 426 -8.33 -22.69 -33.47
N ALA A 427 -7.53 -21.74 -33.97
CA ALA A 427 -7.92 -20.85 -35.08
C ALA A 427 -8.10 -21.60 -36.42
N LEU A 428 -7.19 -22.52 -36.78
CA LEU A 428 -7.28 -23.35 -37.98
C LEU A 428 -8.45 -24.36 -37.94
N LEU A 429 -8.93 -24.71 -36.74
CA LEU A 429 -10.10 -25.57 -36.51
C LEU A 429 -11.43 -24.80 -36.37
N GLY A 430 -11.39 -23.47 -36.20
CA GLY A 430 -12.57 -22.64 -35.95
C GLY A 430 -13.15 -22.76 -34.54
N ASP A 431 -12.39 -23.31 -33.58
CA ASP A 431 -12.83 -23.63 -32.21
C ASP A 431 -12.53 -22.48 -31.20
N SER A 432 -12.63 -21.21 -31.63
CA SER A 432 -12.28 -20.03 -30.83
C SER A 432 -13.36 -19.55 -29.85
N GLU A 433 -14.47 -20.29 -29.70
CA GLU A 433 -15.70 -19.78 -29.07
C GLU A 433 -16.42 -20.85 -28.21
N LYS A 434 -15.66 -21.80 -27.64
CA LYS A 434 -16.17 -22.78 -26.66
C LYS A 434 -15.72 -22.45 -25.24
N ASP A 435 -16.62 -22.69 -24.31
CA ASP A 435 -16.32 -22.69 -22.88
C ASP A 435 -15.35 -23.84 -22.51
N PRO A 436 -14.42 -23.60 -21.57
CA PRO A 436 -13.59 -24.65 -20.97
C PRO A 436 -14.39 -25.85 -20.45
N GLU A 437 -13.90 -27.06 -20.72
CA GLU A 437 -14.58 -28.31 -20.29
C GLU A 437 -14.10 -28.82 -18.92
N ASP A 438 -12.96 -28.34 -18.40
CA ASP A 438 -12.43 -28.69 -17.07
C ASP A 438 -11.87 -27.50 -16.27
N PHE A 439 -11.51 -27.76 -15.00
CA PHE A 439 -10.96 -26.76 -14.08
C PHE A 439 -9.65 -26.13 -14.57
N ASP A 440 -8.73 -26.92 -15.13
CA ASP A 440 -7.39 -26.45 -15.50
C ASP A 440 -7.44 -25.60 -16.78
N GLU A 441 -8.29 -25.94 -17.74
CA GLU A 441 -8.59 -25.07 -18.88
C GLU A 441 -9.25 -23.76 -18.41
N ALA A 442 -10.24 -23.82 -17.50
CA ALA A 442 -10.96 -22.64 -17.02
C ALA A 442 -10.06 -21.71 -16.20
N TYR A 443 -9.30 -22.25 -15.25
CA TYR A 443 -8.33 -21.52 -14.45
C TYR A 443 -7.18 -20.97 -15.31
N GLY A 444 -6.72 -21.72 -16.31
CA GLY A 444 -5.73 -21.28 -17.29
C GLY A 444 -6.21 -20.08 -18.13
N LEU A 445 -7.45 -20.15 -18.64
CA LEU A 445 -8.09 -19.06 -19.38
C LEU A 445 -8.28 -17.83 -18.49
N ALA A 446 -8.85 -17.98 -17.28
CA ALA A 446 -9.00 -16.89 -16.31
C ALA A 446 -7.67 -16.16 -16.03
N ASN A 447 -6.58 -16.91 -15.78
CA ASN A 447 -5.25 -16.33 -15.54
C ASN A 447 -4.68 -15.58 -16.77
N SER A 448 -5.14 -15.90 -17.99
CA SER A 448 -4.78 -15.15 -19.20
C SER A 448 -5.60 -13.87 -19.37
N LEU A 449 -6.88 -13.87 -18.95
CA LEU A 449 -7.76 -12.69 -18.94
C LEU A 449 -7.35 -11.70 -17.85
N ILE A 450 -7.01 -12.16 -16.64
CA ILE A 450 -6.57 -11.32 -15.52
C ILE A 450 -5.34 -10.47 -15.91
N LYS A 451 -4.41 -11.02 -16.70
CA LYS A 451 -3.23 -10.28 -17.19
C LYS A 451 -3.53 -9.11 -18.13
N GLN A 452 -4.77 -9.01 -18.64
CA GLN A 452 -5.20 -7.93 -19.52
C GLN A 452 -5.95 -6.81 -18.77
N ILE A 453 -6.27 -7.00 -17.48
CA ILE A 453 -6.97 -6.03 -16.64
C ILE A 453 -6.21 -4.70 -16.57
N ASP A 454 -4.92 -4.71 -16.22
CA ASP A 454 -4.14 -3.48 -16.08
C ASP A 454 -3.91 -2.73 -17.41
N PRO A 455 -3.57 -3.40 -18.54
CA PRO A 455 -3.58 -2.76 -19.86
C PRO A 455 -4.89 -2.05 -20.20
N LEU A 456 -6.05 -2.68 -19.96
CA LEU A 456 -7.36 -2.09 -20.26
C LEU A 456 -7.71 -0.95 -19.28
N ARG A 457 -7.43 -1.12 -17.98
CA ARG A 457 -7.60 -0.08 -16.95
C ARG A 457 -6.77 1.18 -17.27
N ASN A 458 -5.56 1.01 -17.80
CA ASN A 458 -4.71 2.11 -18.25
C ASN A 458 -5.26 2.86 -19.47
N GLN A 459 -5.99 2.19 -20.38
CA GLN A 459 -6.69 2.88 -21.47
C GLN A 459 -7.84 3.77 -20.96
N VAL A 460 -8.56 3.34 -19.91
CA VAL A 460 -9.62 4.14 -19.28
C VAL A 460 -9.05 5.41 -18.62
N SER A 461 -7.95 5.28 -17.88
CA SER A 461 -7.33 6.42 -17.17
C SER A 461 -6.72 7.43 -18.16
N GLN A 462 -5.95 6.96 -19.14
CA GLN A 462 -5.26 7.80 -20.14
C GLN A 462 -6.19 8.38 -21.23
N ALA A 463 -7.47 8.02 -21.24
CA ALA A 463 -8.45 8.50 -22.21
C ALA A 463 -8.57 10.05 -22.22
N LYS A 464 -8.18 10.66 -23.35
CA LYS A 464 -8.10 12.13 -23.52
C LYS A 464 -9.45 12.85 -23.63
N ASN A 465 -10.53 12.12 -23.91
CA ASN A 465 -11.88 12.69 -24.03
C ASN A 465 -12.95 11.74 -23.43
N LYS A 466 -14.16 12.27 -23.25
CA LYS A 466 -15.27 11.56 -22.59
C LYS A 466 -15.83 10.38 -23.40
N GLN A 467 -15.77 10.43 -24.73
CA GLN A 467 -16.29 9.39 -25.61
C GLN A 467 -15.38 8.15 -25.59
N ASP A 468 -14.07 8.35 -25.75
CA ASP A 468 -13.08 7.29 -25.63
C ASP A 468 -13.06 6.70 -24.21
N ARG A 469 -13.13 7.54 -23.16
CA ARG A 469 -13.24 7.03 -21.78
C ARG A 469 -14.47 6.16 -21.60
N SER A 470 -15.62 6.53 -22.16
CA SER A 470 -16.84 5.71 -22.11
C SER A 470 -16.70 4.40 -22.89
N ARG A 471 -15.99 4.40 -24.03
CA ARG A 471 -15.74 3.21 -24.84
C ARG A 471 -14.77 2.24 -24.13
N PHE A 472 -13.66 2.75 -23.61
CA PHE A 472 -12.70 1.94 -22.86
C PHE A 472 -13.31 1.43 -21.55
N GLN A 473 -14.14 2.22 -20.86
CA GLN A 473 -14.85 1.75 -19.66
C GLN A 473 -15.80 0.59 -19.99
N ALA A 474 -16.54 0.66 -21.10
CA ALA A 474 -17.40 -0.44 -21.54
C ALA A 474 -16.59 -1.69 -21.92
N SER A 475 -15.46 -1.52 -22.63
CA SER A 475 -14.56 -2.62 -22.98
C SER A 475 -13.91 -3.27 -21.75
N PHE A 476 -13.53 -2.47 -20.75
CA PHE A 476 -12.96 -2.92 -19.49
C PHE A 476 -14.01 -3.67 -18.66
N GLN A 477 -15.24 -3.15 -18.58
CA GLN A 477 -16.33 -3.82 -17.87
C GLN A 477 -16.69 -5.16 -18.50
N ALA A 478 -16.85 -5.23 -19.83
CA ALA A 478 -17.11 -6.49 -20.53
C ALA A 478 -15.99 -7.53 -20.32
N HIS A 479 -14.73 -7.09 -20.28
CA HIS A 479 -13.58 -7.94 -19.97
C HIS A 479 -13.61 -8.47 -18.52
N LEU A 480 -13.95 -7.63 -17.55
CA LEU A 480 -14.12 -8.05 -16.15
C LEU A 480 -15.28 -9.03 -16.00
N ASP A 481 -16.42 -8.79 -16.64
CA ASP A 481 -17.59 -9.67 -16.55
C ASP A 481 -17.33 -11.04 -17.21
N GLU A 482 -16.59 -11.11 -18.33
CA GLU A 482 -16.14 -12.37 -18.91
C GLU A 482 -15.09 -13.07 -18.02
N THR A 483 -14.15 -12.31 -17.44
CA THR A 483 -13.18 -12.87 -16.48
C THR A 483 -13.91 -13.48 -15.26
N ALA A 484 -14.93 -12.81 -14.73
CA ALA A 484 -15.76 -13.31 -13.65
C ALA A 484 -16.58 -14.54 -14.07
N ARG A 485 -17.07 -14.60 -15.31
CA ARG A 485 -17.78 -15.76 -15.87
C ARG A 485 -16.88 -17.00 -15.92
N ILE A 486 -15.67 -16.87 -16.47
CA ILE A 486 -14.70 -17.99 -16.54
C ILE A 486 -14.22 -18.42 -15.14
N LEU A 487 -14.02 -17.48 -14.20
CA LEU A 487 -13.69 -17.81 -12.81
C LEU A 487 -14.83 -18.54 -12.09
N LYS A 488 -16.08 -18.16 -12.34
CA LYS A 488 -17.27 -18.88 -11.82
C LYS A 488 -17.42 -20.28 -12.46
N LEU A 489 -17.11 -20.41 -13.74
CA LEU A 489 -17.07 -21.70 -14.44
C LEU A 489 -15.97 -22.60 -13.85
N ALA A 490 -14.76 -22.08 -13.61
CA ALA A 490 -13.69 -22.82 -12.95
C ALA A 490 -14.14 -23.35 -11.57
N LEU A 491 -14.75 -22.50 -10.73
CA LEU A 491 -15.29 -22.93 -9.42
C LEU A 491 -16.41 -23.98 -9.53
N LEU A 492 -17.16 -24.02 -10.64
CA LEU A 492 -18.20 -25.01 -10.90
C LEU A 492 -17.62 -26.34 -11.42
N LEU A 493 -16.49 -26.30 -12.13
CA LEU A 493 -15.76 -27.47 -12.65
C LEU A 493 -14.77 -28.06 -11.62
N ALA A 494 -14.66 -27.48 -10.42
CA ALA A 494 -13.77 -27.92 -9.35
C ALA A 494 -14.26 -29.22 -8.68
N GLY A 495 -13.83 -30.37 -9.23
CA GLY A 495 -14.06 -31.69 -8.61
C GLY A 495 -13.16 -31.98 -7.40
N GLU A 496 -13.46 -33.05 -6.66
CA GLU A 496 -12.75 -33.46 -5.42
C GLU A 496 -11.23 -33.71 -5.58
N SER A 497 -10.74 -33.87 -6.81
CA SER A 497 -9.32 -34.05 -7.13
C SER A 497 -8.54 -32.75 -7.36
N VAL A 498 -9.20 -31.59 -7.37
CA VAL A 498 -8.55 -30.28 -7.55
C VAL A 498 -7.94 -29.84 -6.22
N ASP A 499 -6.71 -29.34 -6.25
CA ASP A 499 -6.04 -28.79 -5.07
C ASP A 499 -6.86 -27.64 -4.48
N ALA A 500 -7.26 -27.77 -3.21
CA ALA A 500 -8.10 -26.79 -2.53
C ALA A 500 -7.45 -25.39 -2.48
N VAL A 501 -6.11 -25.29 -2.51
CA VAL A 501 -5.38 -24.03 -2.61
C VAL A 501 -5.61 -23.34 -3.96
N LEU A 502 -5.80 -24.10 -5.06
CA LEU A 502 -6.18 -23.55 -6.36
C LEU A 502 -7.64 -23.09 -6.37
N VAL A 503 -8.53 -23.79 -5.67
CA VAL A 503 -9.93 -23.36 -5.52
C VAL A 503 -10.03 -22.05 -4.71
N ASP A 504 -9.31 -21.96 -3.59
CA ASP A 504 -9.21 -20.74 -2.79
C ASP A 504 -8.51 -19.59 -3.54
N ARG A 505 -7.48 -19.88 -4.34
CA ARG A 505 -6.88 -18.88 -5.23
C ARG A 505 -7.87 -18.41 -6.30
N THR A 506 -8.73 -19.29 -6.82
CA THR A 506 -9.78 -18.95 -7.79
C THR A 506 -10.87 -18.08 -7.14
N ARG A 507 -11.27 -18.35 -5.90
CA ARG A 507 -12.16 -17.49 -5.10
C ARG A 507 -11.56 -16.09 -4.88
N TYR A 508 -10.28 -16.01 -4.51
CA TYR A 508 -9.56 -14.73 -4.37
C TYR A 508 -9.50 -13.93 -5.67
N LEU A 509 -9.15 -14.58 -6.79
CA LEU A 509 -9.12 -13.93 -8.10
C LEU A 509 -10.51 -13.48 -8.55
N LEU A 510 -11.57 -14.22 -8.21
CA LEU A 510 -12.95 -13.78 -8.44
C LEU A 510 -13.29 -12.56 -7.58
N ALA A 511 -13.00 -12.58 -6.27
CA ALA A 511 -13.20 -11.43 -5.39
C ALA A 511 -12.53 -10.15 -5.92
N TYR A 512 -11.31 -10.27 -6.47
CA TYR A 512 -10.59 -9.15 -7.08
C TYR A 512 -11.31 -8.58 -8.31
N VAL A 513 -11.84 -9.46 -9.17
CA VAL A 513 -12.62 -9.05 -10.35
C VAL A 513 -13.97 -8.45 -9.97
N GLU A 514 -14.66 -8.97 -8.95
CA GLU A 514 -15.92 -8.39 -8.47
C GLU A 514 -15.70 -7.00 -7.83
N TYR A 515 -14.61 -6.80 -7.09
CA TYR A 515 -14.22 -5.50 -6.53
C TYR A 515 -13.98 -4.48 -7.64
N LEU A 516 -13.20 -4.84 -8.67
CA LEU A 516 -12.96 -3.98 -9.84
C LEU A 516 -14.23 -3.72 -10.68
N SER A 517 -15.18 -4.65 -10.68
CA SER A 517 -16.48 -4.52 -11.38
C SER A 517 -17.47 -3.62 -10.64
N GLY A 518 -17.09 -3.02 -9.50
CA GLY A 518 -17.99 -2.22 -8.69
C GLY A 518 -19.03 -3.06 -7.93
N ARG A 519 -18.73 -4.33 -7.65
CA ARG A 519 -19.56 -5.26 -6.86
C ARG A 519 -18.88 -5.61 -5.52
N PRO A 520 -18.66 -4.62 -4.62
CA PRO A 520 -17.85 -4.80 -3.42
C PRO A 520 -18.46 -5.81 -2.42
N TYR A 521 -19.78 -5.95 -2.34
CA TYR A 521 -20.39 -6.96 -1.45
C TYR A 521 -20.03 -8.40 -1.85
N ASP A 522 -20.09 -8.72 -3.14
CA ASP A 522 -19.69 -10.03 -3.67
C ASP A 522 -18.19 -10.30 -3.43
N ALA A 523 -17.36 -9.28 -3.64
CA ALA A 523 -15.92 -9.33 -3.34
C ALA A 523 -15.64 -9.57 -1.84
N ALA A 524 -16.37 -8.89 -0.97
CA ALA A 524 -16.23 -9.01 0.47
C ALA A 524 -16.58 -10.43 0.96
N VAL A 525 -17.72 -10.96 0.50
CA VAL A 525 -18.15 -12.34 0.84
C VAL A 525 -17.13 -13.38 0.37
N LEU A 526 -16.61 -13.25 -0.86
CA LEU A 526 -15.65 -14.20 -1.42
C LEU A 526 -14.27 -14.13 -0.75
N GLY A 527 -13.75 -12.91 -0.52
CA GLY A 527 -12.46 -12.70 0.15
C GLY A 527 -12.47 -13.14 1.61
N GLU A 528 -13.54 -12.79 2.34
CA GLU A 528 -13.70 -13.18 3.74
C GLU A 528 -13.90 -14.69 3.89
N TYR A 529 -14.61 -15.35 2.95
CA TYR A 529 -14.77 -16.80 2.96
C TYR A 529 -13.42 -17.51 2.94
N VAL A 530 -12.51 -17.12 2.04
CA VAL A 530 -11.14 -17.67 1.95
C VAL A 530 -10.33 -17.32 3.20
N GLY A 531 -10.46 -16.09 3.71
CA GLY A 531 -9.81 -15.65 4.94
C GLY A 531 -10.21 -16.42 6.20
N ARG A 532 -11.45 -16.94 6.27
CA ARG A 532 -11.95 -17.74 7.42
C ARG A 532 -11.79 -19.25 7.24
N HIS A 533 -11.99 -19.77 6.04
CA HIS A 533 -12.07 -21.21 5.76
C HIS A 533 -10.84 -21.72 5.02
N THR A 534 -9.65 -21.21 5.35
CA THR A 534 -8.40 -21.56 4.66
C THR A 534 -8.19 -23.07 4.64
N THR A 535 -8.14 -23.62 3.43
CA THR A 535 -7.73 -25.01 3.20
C THR A 535 -6.20 -25.16 3.14
N ALA A 536 -5.50 -24.03 3.02
CA ALA A 536 -4.04 -23.95 2.98
C ALA A 536 -3.41 -23.88 4.37
N ASP A 537 -2.20 -24.42 4.47
CA ASP A 537 -1.33 -24.26 5.63
C ASP A 537 -0.85 -22.80 5.73
N LYS A 538 -1.24 -22.13 6.82
CA LYS A 538 -0.92 -20.72 7.09
C LYS A 538 0.58 -20.42 7.13
N THR A 539 1.45 -21.41 7.38
CA THR A 539 2.91 -21.20 7.35
C THR A 539 3.50 -21.23 5.94
N LYS A 540 2.68 -21.46 4.91
CA LYS A 540 3.12 -21.70 3.52
C LYS A 540 2.52 -20.74 2.49
N THR A 541 1.53 -19.92 2.87
CA THR A 541 0.96 -18.90 1.98
C THR A 541 0.19 -17.81 2.72
N ASP A 542 0.42 -16.56 2.30
CA ASP A 542 -0.34 -15.38 2.77
C ASP A 542 -1.70 -15.20 2.07
N LEU A 543 -2.05 -16.07 1.11
CA LEU A 543 -3.28 -16.00 0.31
C LEU A 543 -4.57 -15.75 1.15
N PRO A 544 -4.78 -16.39 2.32
CA PRO A 544 -5.95 -16.10 3.15
C PRO A 544 -5.94 -14.69 3.75
N ALA A 545 -4.77 -14.15 4.06
CA ALA A 545 -4.60 -12.79 4.57
C ALA A 545 -4.80 -11.75 3.45
N ASP A 546 -4.27 -12.00 2.26
CA ASP A 546 -4.56 -11.21 1.04
C ASP A 546 -6.06 -11.17 0.73
N ALA A 547 -6.75 -12.31 0.84
CA ALA A 547 -8.18 -12.42 0.57
C ALA A 547 -9.04 -11.74 1.64
N ALA A 548 -8.70 -11.89 2.92
CA ALA A 548 -9.35 -11.17 4.02
C ALA A 548 -9.13 -9.65 3.91
N TYR A 549 -7.92 -9.20 3.54
CA TYR A 549 -7.63 -7.79 3.34
C TYR A 549 -8.35 -7.19 2.12
N LEU A 550 -8.51 -7.95 1.04
CA LEU A 550 -9.36 -7.55 -0.08
C LEU A 550 -10.83 -7.39 0.36
N ALA A 551 -11.32 -8.26 1.25
CA ALA A 551 -12.66 -8.10 1.83
C ALA A 551 -12.76 -6.89 2.77
N LEU A 552 -11.70 -6.56 3.52
CA LEU A 552 -11.62 -5.33 4.30
C LEU A 552 -11.76 -4.10 3.40
N LEU A 553 -10.97 -4.01 2.33
CA LEU A 553 -11.06 -2.92 1.35
C LEU A 553 -12.45 -2.86 0.67
N ALA A 554 -13.08 -4.00 0.43
CA ALA A 554 -14.43 -4.06 -0.13
C ALA A 554 -15.51 -3.57 0.86
N PHE A 555 -15.38 -3.85 2.16
CA PHE A 555 -16.25 -3.27 3.18
C PHE A 555 -15.99 -1.77 3.43
N VAL A 556 -14.74 -1.30 3.32
CA VAL A 556 -14.44 0.14 3.33
C VAL A 556 -15.06 0.82 2.11
N LYS A 557 -15.02 0.19 0.93
CA LYS A 557 -15.73 0.72 -0.25
C LYS A 557 -17.26 0.76 -0.05
N LEU A 558 -17.86 -0.23 0.62
CA LEU A 558 -19.29 -0.20 0.95
C LEU A 558 -19.62 0.96 1.90
N LEU A 559 -18.75 1.23 2.87
CA LEU A 559 -18.85 2.38 3.79
C LEU A 559 -18.79 3.72 3.03
N ASP A 560 -17.86 3.87 2.08
CA ASP A 560 -17.75 5.05 1.21
C ASP A 560 -18.98 5.25 0.29
N ASP A 561 -19.68 4.17 -0.07
CA ASP A 561 -20.89 4.21 -0.90
C ASP A 561 -22.18 4.51 -0.10
N VAL A 562 -22.14 4.61 1.25
CA VAL A 562 -23.31 4.95 2.08
C VAL A 562 -23.71 6.43 1.89
N PRO A 563 -24.98 6.75 1.57
CA PRO A 563 -25.41 8.13 1.39
C PRO A 563 -25.39 8.94 2.70
N ASN A 564 -24.81 10.15 2.67
CA ASN A 564 -24.78 11.10 3.80
C ASN A 564 -26.15 11.21 4.51
N GLY A 565 -26.15 11.04 5.83
CA GLY A 565 -27.36 11.10 6.66
C GLY A 565 -28.11 9.77 6.81
N GLN A 566 -27.57 8.66 6.31
CA GLN A 566 -27.98 7.30 6.68
C GLN A 566 -27.02 6.72 7.72
N SER A 567 -27.47 5.71 8.47
CA SER A 567 -26.60 4.93 9.36
C SER A 567 -25.67 4.03 8.54
N ASP A 568 -24.40 4.02 8.91
CA ASP A 568 -23.33 3.18 8.37
C ASP A 568 -22.80 2.16 9.40
N ASP A 569 -23.59 1.93 10.46
CA ASP A 569 -23.27 1.06 11.58
C ASP A 569 -23.01 -0.40 11.16
N PHE A 570 -23.65 -0.86 10.07
CA PHE A 570 -23.44 -2.22 9.57
C PHE A 570 -22.06 -2.35 8.92
N GLU A 571 -21.72 -1.42 8.04
CA GLU A 571 -20.48 -1.35 7.27
C GLU A 571 -19.29 -1.19 8.22
N ILE A 572 -19.34 -0.26 9.19
CA ILE A 572 -18.30 -0.07 10.22
C ILE A 572 -18.08 -1.36 11.03
N ARG A 573 -19.16 -2.06 11.40
CA ARG A 573 -19.05 -3.37 12.06
C ARG A 573 -18.39 -4.42 11.17
N GLN A 574 -18.62 -4.42 9.85
CA GLN A 574 -17.95 -5.37 8.95
C GLN A 574 -16.46 -5.04 8.81
N VAL A 575 -16.13 -3.76 8.61
CA VAL A 575 -14.75 -3.28 8.51
C VAL A 575 -13.95 -3.65 9.76
N ARG A 576 -14.45 -3.35 10.97
CA ARG A 576 -13.83 -3.81 12.23
C ARG A 576 -13.68 -5.34 12.27
N ARG A 577 -14.78 -6.09 12.10
CA ARG A 577 -14.83 -7.56 12.20
C ARG A 577 -13.92 -8.31 11.22
N VAL A 578 -13.58 -7.71 10.07
CA VAL A 578 -12.64 -8.28 9.10
C VAL A 578 -11.20 -7.84 9.39
N ALA A 579 -10.96 -6.61 9.85
CA ALA A 579 -9.65 -6.22 10.37
C ALA A 579 -9.24 -7.06 11.59
N ASP A 580 -10.16 -7.27 12.54
CA ASP A 580 -9.98 -8.14 13.71
C ASP A 580 -9.65 -9.57 13.29
N LEU A 581 -10.29 -10.10 12.24
CA LEU A 581 -9.96 -11.40 11.65
C LEU A 581 -8.50 -11.43 11.15
N ILE A 582 -8.07 -10.44 10.37
CA ILE A 582 -6.69 -10.40 9.84
C ILE A 582 -5.67 -10.29 10.98
N VAL A 583 -5.92 -9.40 11.93
CA VAL A 583 -5.04 -9.10 13.07
C VAL A 583 -4.92 -10.28 14.05
N SER A 584 -5.96 -11.10 14.21
CA SER A 584 -5.95 -12.26 15.11
C SER A 584 -5.52 -13.57 14.45
N GLU A 585 -5.98 -13.85 13.23
CA GLU A 585 -5.72 -15.13 12.54
C GLU A 585 -4.43 -15.10 11.69
N TYR A 586 -3.91 -13.92 11.34
CA TYR A 586 -2.72 -13.73 10.50
C TYR A 586 -1.75 -12.63 11.03
N PRO A 587 -1.46 -12.58 12.35
CA PRO A 587 -0.82 -11.43 13.03
C PRO A 587 0.59 -11.08 12.53
N THR A 588 1.30 -12.04 11.95
CA THR A 588 2.68 -11.90 11.44
C THR A 588 2.74 -11.56 9.95
N THR A 589 1.60 -11.43 9.27
CA THR A 589 1.57 -11.07 7.84
C THR A 589 1.57 -9.54 7.68
N PRO A 590 2.20 -8.98 6.63
CA PRO A 590 2.12 -7.53 6.36
C PRO A 590 0.69 -7.00 6.24
N LYS A 591 -0.26 -7.88 5.84
CA LYS A 591 -1.69 -7.56 5.71
C LYS A 591 -2.36 -7.25 7.06
N ALA A 592 -1.84 -7.75 8.18
CA ALA A 592 -2.31 -7.35 9.51
C ALA A 592 -1.93 -5.90 9.83
N ASP A 593 -0.75 -5.44 9.41
CA ASP A 593 -0.34 -4.03 9.58
C ASP A 593 -1.04 -3.11 8.59
N ASP A 594 -1.27 -3.55 7.37
CA ASP A 594 -2.13 -2.83 6.42
C ASP A 594 -3.57 -2.68 6.95
N ALA A 595 -4.11 -3.70 7.62
CA ALA A 595 -5.43 -3.64 8.26
C ALA A 595 -5.46 -2.63 9.44
N ARG A 596 -4.42 -2.63 10.29
CA ARG A 596 -4.25 -1.65 11.38
C ARG A 596 -4.16 -0.21 10.82
N MET A 597 -3.36 0.00 9.79
CA MET A 597 -3.26 1.30 9.10
C MET A 597 -4.58 1.72 8.46
N THR A 598 -5.31 0.79 7.84
CA THR A 598 -6.61 1.05 7.21
C THR A 598 -7.64 1.53 8.23
N LEU A 599 -7.74 0.87 9.40
CA LEU A 599 -8.61 1.32 10.48
C LEU A 599 -8.17 2.66 11.09
N GLY A 600 -6.86 2.86 11.30
CA GLY A 600 -6.34 4.14 11.78
C GLY A 600 -6.73 5.31 10.87
N VAL A 601 -6.55 5.15 9.55
CA VAL A 601 -6.95 6.15 8.55
C VAL A 601 -8.47 6.35 8.55
N LEU A 602 -9.26 5.28 8.64
CA LEU A 602 -10.73 5.37 8.63
C LEU A 602 -11.27 6.17 9.82
N PHE A 603 -10.82 5.89 11.05
CA PHE A 603 -11.28 6.64 12.23
C PHE A 603 -10.80 8.10 12.19
N ASN A 604 -9.60 8.36 11.68
CA ASN A 604 -9.09 9.73 11.48
C ASN A 604 -9.83 10.51 10.37
N GLN A 605 -10.54 9.83 9.46
CA GLN A 605 -11.41 10.45 8.46
C GLN A 605 -12.84 10.70 8.97
N ARG A 606 -13.15 10.24 10.19
CA ARG A 606 -14.46 10.38 10.86
C ARG A 606 -14.34 11.14 12.18
N ASP A 607 -13.26 11.91 12.33
CA ASP A 607 -12.92 12.72 13.49
C ASP A 607 -12.80 11.94 14.83
N ASP A 608 -12.74 10.61 14.80
CA ASP A 608 -12.41 9.75 15.94
C ASP A 608 -10.88 9.61 16.06
N SER A 609 -10.26 10.75 16.36
CA SER A 609 -8.82 10.91 16.55
C SER A 609 -8.25 9.95 17.61
N VAL A 610 -9.05 9.58 18.63
CA VAL A 610 -8.62 8.71 19.74
C VAL A 610 -8.61 7.23 19.34
N GLU A 611 -9.62 6.73 18.63
CA GLU A 611 -9.61 5.35 18.13
C GLU A 611 -8.59 5.17 17.00
N ALA A 612 -8.44 6.16 16.13
CA ALA A 612 -7.40 6.19 15.10
C ALA A 612 -6.00 5.99 15.72
N ALA A 613 -5.70 6.74 16.77
CA ALA A 613 -4.41 6.67 17.46
C ALA A 613 -4.14 5.29 18.10
N LYS A 614 -5.17 4.57 18.56
CA LYS A 614 -5.04 3.18 19.06
C LYS A 614 -4.66 2.21 17.94
N TRP A 615 -5.35 2.28 16.80
CA TRP A 615 -5.07 1.40 15.66
C TRP A 615 -3.68 1.61 15.10
N PHE A 616 -3.27 2.86 14.89
CA PHE A 616 -1.89 3.20 14.51
C PHE A 616 -0.85 2.77 15.57
N SER A 617 -1.16 2.90 16.87
CA SER A 617 -0.29 2.44 17.97
C SER A 617 -0.16 0.91 18.06
N SER A 618 -1.07 0.14 17.46
CA SER A 618 -1.13 -1.32 17.58
C SER A 618 -0.18 -2.09 16.63
N ILE A 619 0.51 -1.36 15.74
CA ILE A 619 1.49 -1.91 14.80
C ILE A 619 2.75 -2.33 15.58
N PRO A 620 3.26 -3.57 15.42
CA PRO A 620 4.37 -4.07 16.22
C PRO A 620 5.70 -3.47 15.78
N SER A 621 6.66 -3.36 16.71
CA SER A 621 8.00 -2.80 16.46
C SER A 621 8.89 -3.66 15.56
N SER A 622 8.41 -4.82 15.11
CA SER A 622 9.04 -5.68 14.09
C SER A 622 8.52 -5.43 12.68
N SER A 623 7.60 -4.48 12.49
CA SER A 623 7.02 -4.14 11.19
C SER A 623 7.79 -3.02 10.50
N ASP A 624 8.00 -3.14 9.19
CA ASP A 624 8.52 -2.04 8.35
C ASP A 624 7.62 -0.80 8.40
N ARG A 625 6.32 -0.96 8.71
CA ARG A 625 5.36 0.14 8.89
C ARG A 625 5.35 0.73 10.31
N PHE A 626 6.18 0.24 11.24
CA PHE A 626 6.16 0.70 12.63
C PHE A 626 6.39 2.21 12.76
N ALA A 627 7.38 2.76 12.07
CA ALA A 627 7.68 4.19 12.12
C ALA A 627 6.51 5.04 11.59
N GLU A 628 5.89 4.65 10.47
CA GLU A 628 4.68 5.28 9.92
C GLU A 628 3.52 5.23 10.93
N GLY A 629 3.31 4.06 11.55
CA GLY A 629 2.31 3.87 12.60
C GLY A 629 2.53 4.75 13.83
N GLN A 630 3.75 4.87 14.35
CA GLN A 630 4.03 5.76 15.48
C GLN A 630 3.84 7.24 15.11
N LEU A 631 4.25 7.67 13.92
CA LEU A 631 4.02 9.04 13.43
C LEU A 631 2.52 9.37 13.34
N SER A 632 1.72 8.51 12.68
CA SER A 632 0.28 8.71 12.55
C SER A 632 -0.47 8.60 13.88
N ALA A 633 -0.06 7.70 14.78
CA ALA A 633 -0.60 7.62 16.14
C ALA A 633 -0.36 8.92 16.92
N GLY A 634 0.87 9.47 16.83
CA GLY A 634 1.24 10.70 17.52
C GLY A 634 0.50 11.92 16.98
N GLN A 635 0.30 12.01 15.66
CA GLN A 635 -0.49 13.07 15.04
C GLN A 635 -1.97 12.96 15.43
N ALA A 636 -2.54 11.75 15.47
CA ALA A 636 -3.93 11.52 15.88
C ALA A 636 -4.16 11.84 17.37
N PHE A 637 -3.24 11.48 18.27
CA PHE A 637 -3.30 11.91 19.67
C PHE A 637 -3.15 13.44 19.83
N TRP A 638 -2.34 14.10 18.99
CA TRP A 638 -2.20 15.56 19.03
C TRP A 638 -3.48 16.25 18.57
N ASN A 639 -4.12 15.76 17.50
CA ASN A 639 -5.43 16.25 17.06
C ASN A 639 -6.46 16.10 18.19
N ALA A 640 -6.60 14.89 18.76
CA ALA A 640 -7.52 14.63 19.88
C ALA A 640 -7.33 15.57 21.08
N TYR A 641 -6.07 15.93 21.40
CA TYR A 641 -5.77 16.92 22.43
C TYR A 641 -6.27 18.33 22.06
N LEU A 642 -6.04 18.77 20.81
CA LEU A 642 -6.51 20.07 20.32
C LEU A 642 -8.05 20.15 20.26
N ASP A 643 -8.70 19.07 19.81
CA ASP A 643 -10.15 18.94 19.73
C ASP A 643 -10.78 19.04 21.14
N ALA A 644 -10.25 18.27 22.11
CA ALA A 644 -10.71 18.29 23.49
C ALA A 644 -10.37 19.59 24.25
N LEU A 645 -9.32 20.32 23.84
CA LEU A 645 -8.98 21.64 24.36
C LEU A 645 -9.97 22.71 23.87
N ALA A 646 -10.40 22.62 22.60
CA ALA A 646 -11.36 23.52 21.97
C ALA A 646 -12.83 23.26 22.35
N ALA A 647 -13.12 22.09 22.93
CA ALA A 647 -14.46 21.70 23.36
C ALA A 647 -15.11 22.71 24.34
N PRO A 648 -16.43 22.95 24.27
CA PRO A 648 -17.19 23.74 25.25
C PRO A 648 -17.01 23.21 26.68
N ASN A 649 -17.21 24.07 27.69
CA ASN A 649 -16.97 23.72 29.10
C ASN A 649 -17.78 22.48 29.58
N GLU A 650 -18.94 22.23 29.00
CA GLU A 650 -19.81 21.07 29.27
C GLU A 650 -19.28 19.75 28.68
N GLN A 651 -18.39 19.83 27.70
CA GLN A 651 -17.82 18.70 26.95
C GLN A 651 -16.31 18.52 27.18
N ARG A 652 -15.68 19.44 27.91
CA ARG A 652 -14.24 19.41 28.23
C ARG A 652 -13.92 18.22 29.13
N ILE A 653 -13.10 17.31 28.62
CA ILE A 653 -12.64 16.12 29.36
C ILE A 653 -11.76 16.52 30.56
N PRO A 654 -11.61 15.65 31.58
CA PRO A 654 -10.78 15.93 32.75
C PRO A 654 -9.33 16.28 32.39
N GLN A 655 -8.72 17.20 33.15
CA GLN A 655 -7.35 17.68 32.90
C GLN A 655 -6.31 16.54 32.77
N GLY A 656 -6.42 15.49 33.60
CA GLY A 656 -5.54 14.33 33.51
C GLY A 656 -5.68 13.52 32.21
N GLU A 657 -6.84 13.57 31.55
CA GLU A 657 -7.05 12.93 30.25
C GLU A 657 -6.49 13.81 29.11
N LEU A 658 -6.65 15.13 29.18
CA LEU A 658 -5.94 16.07 28.29
C LEU A 658 -4.42 15.88 28.37
N ASP A 659 -3.87 15.76 29.58
CA ASP A 659 -2.45 15.55 29.80
C ASP A 659 -1.98 14.19 29.28
N GLN A 660 -2.78 13.13 29.42
CA GLN A 660 -2.48 11.82 28.85
C GLN A 660 -2.51 11.84 27.31
N LEU A 661 -3.45 12.56 26.67
CA LEU A 661 -3.47 12.74 25.21
C LEU A 661 -2.21 13.48 24.72
N ARG A 662 -1.84 14.59 25.37
CA ARG A 662 -0.60 15.34 25.07
C ARG A 662 0.65 14.49 25.22
N GLN A 663 0.76 13.71 26.31
CA GLN A 663 1.92 12.86 26.55
C GLN A 663 1.99 11.68 25.57
N ASN A 664 0.85 11.02 25.29
CA ASN A 664 0.76 9.99 24.25
C ASN A 664 1.19 10.53 22.87
N ALA A 665 0.78 11.75 22.52
CA ALA A 665 1.20 12.41 21.29
C ALA A 665 2.73 12.59 21.27
N ARG A 666 3.32 13.16 22.33
CA ARG A 666 4.79 13.37 22.43
C ARG A 666 5.57 12.08 22.25
N ASP A 667 5.19 11.03 22.98
CA ASP A 667 5.92 9.75 22.99
C ASP A 667 5.84 9.04 21.64
N ARG A 668 4.65 9.05 21.00
CA ARG A 668 4.44 8.47 19.67
C ARG A 668 5.14 9.27 18.56
N LEU A 669 5.05 10.61 18.57
CA LEU A 669 5.75 11.47 17.62
C LEU A 669 7.27 11.30 17.73
N THR A 670 7.81 11.37 18.96
CA THR A 670 9.25 11.19 19.22
C THR A 670 9.71 9.82 18.70
N ARG A 671 8.99 8.74 19.03
CA ARG A 671 9.37 7.40 18.60
C ARG A 671 9.28 7.19 17.09
N GLY A 672 8.26 7.75 16.44
CA GLY A 672 8.11 7.69 14.98
C GLY A 672 9.21 8.46 14.24
N ILE A 673 9.62 9.62 14.78
CA ILE A 673 10.73 10.42 14.24
C ILE A 673 12.05 9.66 14.41
N GLU A 674 12.33 9.12 15.60
CA GLU A 674 13.52 8.30 15.89
C GLU A 674 13.67 7.12 14.93
N GLU A 675 12.59 6.33 14.73
CA GLU A 675 12.67 5.13 13.89
C GLU A 675 12.73 5.48 12.39
N LEU A 676 12.03 6.52 11.93
CA LEU A 676 12.08 6.89 10.52
C LEU A 676 13.45 7.48 10.13
N ASP A 677 14.04 8.37 10.95
CA ASP A 677 15.31 9.03 10.58
C ASP A 677 16.49 8.06 10.44
N LYS A 678 16.52 6.98 11.25
CA LYS A 678 17.49 5.86 11.09
C LYS A 678 17.49 5.25 9.69
N THR A 679 16.35 5.27 9.00
CA THR A 679 16.16 4.66 7.67
C THR A 679 16.28 5.66 6.52
N LEU A 680 16.25 6.97 6.79
CA LEU A 680 16.32 8.01 5.77
C LEU A 680 17.78 8.30 5.38
N PRO A 681 18.21 8.06 4.12
CA PRO A 681 19.59 8.35 3.71
C PRO A 681 19.91 9.85 3.80
N ALA A 682 21.16 10.16 4.14
CA ALA A 682 21.66 11.55 4.16
C ALA A 682 21.46 12.23 2.79
N GLY A 683 20.99 13.48 2.80
CA GLY A 683 20.73 14.26 1.58
C GLY A 683 19.42 13.93 0.83
N ARG A 684 18.70 12.85 1.16
CA ARG A 684 17.35 12.61 0.63
C ARG A 684 16.34 13.54 1.33
N THR A 685 15.43 14.18 0.58
CA THR A 685 14.34 14.99 1.14
C THR A 685 13.49 14.18 2.12
N ALA A 686 13.15 14.77 3.27
CA ALA A 686 12.27 14.15 4.25
C ALA A 686 10.82 14.03 3.72
N PRO A 687 10.07 12.97 4.06
CA PRO A 687 8.64 12.87 3.77
C PRO A 687 7.80 13.97 4.45
N ASP A 688 6.76 14.47 3.80
CA ASP A 688 5.86 15.51 4.35
C ASP A 688 5.27 15.13 5.72
N ASN A 689 4.94 13.86 5.96
CA ASN A 689 4.41 13.38 7.24
C ASN A 689 5.46 13.34 8.37
N PHE A 690 6.75 13.15 8.06
CA PHE A 690 7.84 13.29 9.03
C PHE A 690 8.00 14.75 9.46
N VAL A 691 8.00 15.68 8.51
CA VAL A 691 8.12 17.12 8.79
C VAL A 691 6.88 17.64 9.53
N ALA A 692 5.69 17.13 9.22
CA ALA A 692 4.46 17.40 9.97
C ALA A 692 4.56 16.92 11.44
N ALA A 693 5.03 15.69 11.65
CA ALA A 693 5.22 15.13 12.98
C ALA A 693 6.28 15.89 13.80
N GLN A 694 7.40 16.29 13.19
CA GLN A 694 8.39 17.17 13.83
C GLN A 694 7.76 18.51 14.24
N LEU A 695 6.90 19.10 13.40
CA LEU A 695 6.22 20.36 13.73
C LEU A 695 5.14 20.21 14.81
N SER A 696 4.46 19.07 14.89
CA SER A 696 3.54 18.74 16.00
C SER A 696 4.31 18.53 17.31
N LEU A 697 5.47 17.85 17.28
CA LEU A 697 6.33 17.70 18.45
C LEU A 697 6.87 19.06 18.93
N VAL A 698 7.25 19.94 18.00
CA VAL A 698 7.63 21.33 18.29
C VAL A 698 6.53 22.12 18.98
N GLN A 699 5.25 21.93 18.62
CA GLN A 699 4.12 22.57 19.31
C GLN A 699 3.96 22.07 20.75
N ILE A 700 4.18 20.77 21.00
CA ILE A 700 4.19 20.19 22.34
C ILE A 700 5.36 20.75 23.15
N GLU A 701 6.60 20.66 22.65
CA GLU A 701 7.78 21.12 23.37
C GLU A 701 7.75 22.62 23.67
N ASN A 702 7.23 23.47 22.76
CA ASN A 702 6.98 24.88 23.05
C ASN A 702 5.90 25.09 24.14
N SER A 703 4.88 24.23 24.20
CA SER A 703 3.80 24.34 25.18
C SER A 703 4.15 23.78 26.56
N ASP A 704 5.28 23.09 26.65
CA ASP A 704 5.88 22.58 27.87
C ASP A 704 7.11 23.41 28.32
N GLY A 705 7.36 24.57 27.70
CA GLY A 705 8.49 25.45 28.01
C GLY A 705 9.87 24.93 27.54
N ASN A 706 9.92 23.79 26.83
CA ASN A 706 11.14 23.17 26.28
C ASN A 706 11.66 23.89 25.03
N TYR A 707 11.63 25.23 25.02
CA TYR A 707 11.87 26.09 23.85
C TYR A 707 13.18 25.79 23.11
N GLN A 708 14.26 25.40 23.82
CA GLN A 708 15.53 25.04 23.18
C GLN A 708 15.42 23.76 22.33
N LYS A 709 14.64 22.75 22.75
CA LYS A 709 14.39 21.55 21.93
C LYS A 709 13.60 21.91 20.68
N ALA A 710 12.63 22.81 20.81
CA ALA A 710 11.83 23.29 19.68
C ALA A 710 12.71 24.01 18.65
N VAL A 711 13.58 24.95 19.07
CA VAL A 711 14.59 25.58 18.20
C VAL A 711 15.47 24.52 17.52
N ASP A 712 15.93 23.51 18.27
CA ASP A 712 16.84 22.49 17.75
C ASP A 712 16.17 21.61 16.68
N ILE A 713 14.91 21.21 16.87
CA ILE A 713 14.13 20.47 15.83
C ILE A 713 13.85 21.36 14.61
N LEU A 714 13.57 22.66 14.82
CA LEU A 714 13.26 23.59 13.75
C LEU A 714 14.49 23.96 12.89
N THR A 715 15.69 24.04 13.48
CA THR A 715 16.86 24.72 12.89
C THR A 715 18.18 23.93 12.87
N LYS A 716 18.25 22.76 13.51
CA LYS A 716 19.47 21.92 13.58
C LYS A 716 19.23 20.51 13.03
N GLY A 717 20.29 19.68 13.09
CA GLY A 717 20.27 18.29 12.63
C GLY A 717 20.42 18.17 11.10
N PRO A 718 20.27 16.95 10.56
CA PRO A 718 20.38 16.70 9.12
C PRO A 718 19.13 17.15 8.32
N ARG A 719 18.05 17.53 9.01
CA ARG A 719 16.70 17.76 8.44
C ARG A 719 15.94 18.86 9.21
N PRO A 720 16.46 20.10 9.29
CA PRO A 720 15.75 21.19 9.95
C PRO A 720 14.47 21.56 9.18
N ILE A 721 13.39 21.86 9.90
CA ILE A 721 12.10 22.22 9.31
C ILE A 721 12.22 23.48 8.43
N THR A 722 13.08 24.45 8.80
CA THR A 722 13.32 25.68 8.00
C THR A 722 13.68 25.38 6.55
N ASP A 723 14.50 24.35 6.31
CA ASP A 723 14.97 23.98 4.97
C ASP A 723 13.90 23.17 4.22
N ALA A 724 13.14 22.35 4.95
CA ALA A 724 12.02 21.59 4.39
C ALA A 724 10.90 22.52 3.86
N VAL A 725 10.57 23.59 4.59
CA VAL A 725 9.56 24.60 4.19
C VAL A 725 10.13 25.68 3.26
N ALA A 726 11.42 25.65 2.91
CA ALA A 726 12.05 26.61 2.02
C ALA A 726 11.57 26.46 0.56
N ILE A 727 11.61 27.55 -0.20
CA ILE A 727 11.31 27.62 -1.63
C ILE A 727 12.43 28.38 -2.35
N GLU A 728 12.61 28.11 -3.65
CA GLU A 728 13.55 28.87 -4.48
C GLU A 728 13.15 30.36 -4.53
N LYS A 729 14.14 31.25 -4.52
CA LYS A 729 13.92 32.70 -4.51
C LYS A 729 13.18 33.14 -5.78
N GLY A 730 11.98 33.70 -5.63
CA GLY A 730 11.13 34.14 -6.74
C GLY A 730 10.20 33.07 -7.31
N LYS A 731 9.96 31.96 -6.58
CA LYS A 731 8.81 31.06 -6.81
C LYS A 731 7.67 31.40 -5.87
N ASP A 732 6.45 31.14 -6.31
CA ASP A 732 5.27 31.16 -5.44
C ASP A 732 5.21 29.92 -4.53
N ARG A 733 4.55 30.04 -3.38
CA ARG A 733 4.26 28.90 -2.49
C ARG A 733 3.01 28.15 -2.99
N PRO A 734 2.97 26.80 -2.90
CA PRO A 734 1.77 26.03 -3.25
C PRO A 734 0.64 26.19 -2.22
N ASP A 735 -0.60 25.94 -2.62
CA ASP A 735 -1.78 26.01 -1.74
C ASP A 735 -1.73 25.00 -0.57
N LYS A 736 -1.02 23.88 -0.74
CA LYS A 736 -0.98 22.73 0.19
C LYS A 736 0.43 22.12 0.28
N GLY A 737 0.62 21.21 1.24
CA GLY A 737 1.91 20.56 1.52
C GLY A 737 2.80 21.37 2.46
N ILE A 738 3.94 20.82 2.86
CA ILE A 738 4.84 21.46 3.83
C ILE A 738 5.40 22.82 3.37
N LYS A 739 5.42 23.08 2.06
CA LYS A 739 5.88 24.36 1.48
C LYS A 739 4.79 25.42 1.34
N SER A 740 3.55 25.12 1.73
CA SER A 740 2.44 26.08 1.69
C SER A 740 2.64 27.27 2.61
N VAL A 741 1.94 28.38 2.33
CA VAL A 741 1.95 29.59 3.18
C VAL A 741 1.58 29.22 4.61
N ALA A 742 0.49 28.48 4.82
CA ALA A 742 0.00 28.14 6.15
C ALA A 742 0.97 27.23 6.94
N PHE A 743 1.51 26.17 6.33
CA PHE A 743 2.45 25.28 7.02
C PHE A 743 3.78 25.98 7.34
N ALA A 744 4.32 26.75 6.38
CA ALA A 744 5.55 27.52 6.59
C ALA A 744 5.36 28.61 7.67
N SER A 745 4.23 29.32 7.66
CA SER A 745 3.90 30.29 8.71
C SER A 745 3.74 29.64 10.07
N LEU A 746 3.14 28.45 10.16
CA LEU A 746 3.04 27.70 11.42
C LEU A 746 4.42 27.33 11.97
N ALA A 747 5.34 26.86 11.12
CA ALA A 747 6.71 26.54 11.50
C ALA A 747 7.48 27.78 12.02
N TYR A 748 7.45 28.88 11.27
CA TYR A 748 8.14 30.12 11.69
C TYR A 748 7.47 30.80 12.90
N ARG A 749 6.15 30.64 13.09
CA ARG A 749 5.45 31.09 14.31
C ARG A 749 5.88 30.30 15.55
N GLN A 750 6.08 28.99 15.44
CA GLN A 750 6.64 28.20 16.53
C GLN A 750 8.13 28.52 16.78
N LEU A 751 8.91 28.81 15.75
CA LEU A 751 10.30 29.28 15.89
C LEU A 751 10.39 30.62 16.62
N LEU A 752 9.48 31.54 16.28
CA LEU A 752 9.36 32.86 16.90
C LEU A 752 8.98 32.74 18.39
N ARG A 753 7.98 31.92 18.73
CA ARG A 753 7.60 31.62 20.12
C ARG A 753 8.78 31.04 20.91
N ALA A 754 9.51 30.09 20.33
CA ALA A 754 10.66 29.46 20.97
C ALA A 754 11.81 30.46 21.24
N TYR A 755 12.19 31.27 20.26
CA TYR A 755 13.25 32.27 20.45
C TYR A 755 12.86 33.36 21.45
N VAL A 756 11.60 33.79 21.51
CA VAL A 756 11.16 34.77 22.52
C VAL A 756 11.17 34.15 23.91
N GLY A 757 10.71 32.90 24.08
CA GLY A 757 10.82 32.16 25.35
C GLY A 757 12.27 32.00 25.85
N LEU A 758 13.23 31.82 24.93
CA LEU A 758 14.67 31.80 25.22
C LEU A 758 15.30 33.20 25.36
N GLN A 759 14.53 34.28 25.20
CA GLN A 759 14.99 35.68 25.19
C GLN A 759 16.05 35.98 24.11
N GLN A 760 16.07 35.20 23.03
CA GLN A 760 16.99 35.33 21.90
C GLN A 760 16.43 36.32 20.86
N ILE A 761 16.66 37.61 21.12
CA ILE A 761 16.03 38.71 20.37
C ILE A 761 16.40 38.71 18.88
N ASP A 762 17.68 38.69 18.50
CA ASP A 762 18.07 38.78 17.08
C ASP A 762 17.62 37.58 16.22
N PRO A 763 17.67 36.32 16.73
CA PRO A 763 17.01 35.19 16.08
C PRO A 763 15.48 35.33 15.97
N ALA A 764 14.80 35.83 17.01
CA ALA A 764 13.36 36.11 16.96
C ALA A 764 13.02 37.19 15.90
N LEU A 765 13.78 38.29 15.83
CA LEU A 765 13.63 39.32 14.79
C LEU A 765 13.86 38.74 13.38
N THR A 766 14.70 37.72 13.24
CA THR A 766 14.95 37.05 11.96
C THR A 766 13.80 36.12 11.58
N ALA A 767 13.28 35.34 12.55
CA ALA A 767 12.09 34.51 12.34
C ALA A 767 10.83 35.35 12.03
N MET A 768 10.68 36.52 12.64
CA MET A 768 9.61 37.49 12.35
C MET A 768 9.65 37.96 10.89
N ARG A 769 10.82 38.38 10.37
CA ARG A 769 10.96 38.84 8.98
C ARG A 769 10.69 37.74 7.96
N GLU A 770 11.10 36.52 8.24
CA GLU A 770 10.74 35.38 7.40
C GLU A 770 9.23 35.07 7.45
N LEU A 771 8.59 35.23 8.61
CA LEU A 771 7.13 35.10 8.76
C LEU A 771 6.37 36.17 7.95
N GLU A 772 6.82 37.43 7.98
CA GLU A 772 6.32 38.51 7.09
C GLU A 772 6.50 38.13 5.61
N ARG A 773 7.69 37.62 5.23
CA ARG A 773 8.01 37.21 3.85
C ARG A 773 7.22 36.00 3.37
N ILE A 774 6.78 35.12 4.28
CA ILE A 774 5.92 33.97 3.97
C ILE A 774 4.46 34.39 3.82
N GLY A 775 3.97 35.25 4.72
CA GLY A 775 2.58 35.69 4.74
C GLY A 775 2.23 36.75 3.68
N GLY A 776 3.21 37.54 3.25
CA GLY A 776 3.02 38.72 2.40
C GLY A 776 2.84 40.01 3.22
N GLU A 777 3.10 41.16 2.59
CA GLU A 777 2.91 42.47 3.23
C GLU A 777 1.46 42.67 3.66
N GLY A 778 1.24 43.00 4.93
CA GLY A 778 -0.12 43.19 5.49
C GLY A 778 -0.82 41.90 5.97
N ASN A 779 -0.14 40.75 6.01
CA ASN A 779 -0.70 39.53 6.63
C ASN A 779 -0.66 39.60 8.16
N THR A 780 -1.60 40.35 8.73
CA THR A 780 -1.70 40.63 10.18
C THR A 780 -2.27 39.47 10.99
N GLU A 781 -3.04 38.58 10.35
CA GLU A 781 -3.76 37.47 10.98
C GLU A 781 -2.81 36.54 11.74
N VAL A 782 -1.66 36.21 11.14
CA VAL A 782 -0.62 35.35 11.74
C VAL A 782 -0.11 35.88 13.09
N PHE A 783 -0.07 37.20 13.26
CA PHE A 783 0.38 37.89 14.47
C PHE A 783 -0.73 38.00 15.54
N VAL A 784 -1.98 38.23 15.14
CA VAL A 784 -3.15 38.15 16.03
C VAL A 784 -3.26 36.75 16.63
N ASP A 785 -3.06 35.72 15.81
CA ASP A 785 -3.10 34.31 16.19
C ASP A 785 -1.97 33.94 17.17
N LEU A 786 -0.79 34.55 17.03
CA LEU A 786 0.31 34.42 17.99
C LEU A 786 -0.01 35.12 19.32
N GLY A 787 -0.56 36.34 19.29
CA GLY A 787 -1.03 37.05 20.49
C GLY A 787 -2.10 36.26 21.26
N ARG A 788 -3.00 35.58 20.54
CA ARG A 788 -3.99 34.66 21.11
C ARG A 788 -3.34 33.43 21.75
N GLN A 789 -2.39 32.77 21.08
CA GLN A 789 -1.66 31.62 21.64
C GLN A 789 -0.89 32.00 22.92
N ILE A 790 -0.29 33.19 22.96
CA ILE A 790 0.39 33.72 24.15
C ILE A 790 -0.60 34.01 25.29
N LYS A 791 -1.77 34.59 24.98
CA LYS A 791 -2.85 34.79 25.96
C LYS A 791 -3.27 33.46 26.59
N GLU A 792 -3.54 32.44 25.77
CA GLU A 792 -3.95 31.11 26.23
C GLU A 792 -2.84 30.40 27.03
N GLU A 793 -1.56 30.63 26.73
CA GLU A 793 -0.40 30.12 27.48
C GLU A 793 -0.32 30.78 28.87
N VAL A 794 -0.44 32.11 28.93
CA VAL A 794 -0.45 32.89 30.19
C VAL A 794 -1.65 32.55 31.07
N GLU A 795 -2.84 32.29 30.49
CA GLU A 795 -4.04 31.91 31.24
C GLU A 795 -4.01 30.48 31.79
N ARG A 796 -3.27 29.56 31.13
CA ARG A 796 -3.06 28.19 31.62
C ARG A 796 -2.04 28.11 32.75
N LEU A 797 -1.07 29.01 32.80
CA LEU A 797 -0.07 29.03 33.87
C LEU A 797 -0.65 29.59 35.17
N PRO A 798 -0.40 28.94 36.33
CA PRO A 798 -0.77 29.51 37.62
C PRO A 798 0.00 30.80 37.90
N GLU A 799 -0.55 31.66 38.77
CA GLU A 799 0.17 32.85 39.21
C GLU A 799 1.43 32.46 39.99
N GLY A 800 2.60 32.93 39.52
CA GLY A 800 3.90 32.51 40.03
C GLY A 800 5.03 32.79 39.06
N ALA A 801 6.23 32.31 39.42
CA ALA A 801 7.49 32.64 38.73
C ALA A 801 7.53 32.21 37.25
N GLU A 802 6.85 31.12 36.87
CA GLU A 802 6.79 30.64 35.49
C GLU A 802 6.01 31.60 34.59
N ARG A 803 4.77 31.96 34.98
CA ARG A 803 3.94 32.95 34.30
C ARG A 803 4.63 34.31 34.21
N ASP A 804 5.26 34.75 35.30
CA ASP A 804 6.01 36.02 35.32
C ASP A 804 7.29 35.98 34.45
N SER A 805 7.95 34.83 34.32
CA SER A 805 9.07 34.64 33.41
C SER A 805 8.63 34.76 31.94
N VAL A 806 7.54 34.09 31.56
CA VAL A 806 6.95 34.16 30.20
C VAL A 806 6.53 35.59 29.87
N LEU A 807 5.77 36.25 30.76
CA LEU A 807 5.37 37.66 30.61
C LEU A 807 6.57 38.60 30.45
N SER A 808 7.62 38.40 31.26
CA SER A 808 8.85 39.21 31.21
C SER A 808 9.64 38.99 29.91
N ALA A 809 9.63 37.78 29.35
CA ALA A 809 10.30 37.49 28.09
C ALA A 809 9.63 38.21 26.91
N PHE A 810 8.28 38.19 26.85
CA PHE A 810 7.52 38.94 25.84
C PHE A 810 7.67 40.46 26.00
N ASP A 811 7.54 41.01 27.21
CA ASP A 811 7.68 42.46 27.45
C ASP A 811 9.07 42.99 27.05
N ARG A 812 10.15 42.27 27.37
CA ARG A 812 11.52 42.60 26.93
C ARG A 812 11.65 42.57 25.42
N PHE A 813 11.15 41.53 24.75
CA PHE A 813 11.24 41.39 23.31
C PHE A 813 10.44 42.49 22.58
N LEU A 814 9.18 42.70 22.96
CA LEU A 814 8.30 43.69 22.34
C LEU A 814 8.80 45.13 22.59
N SER A 815 9.32 45.41 23.79
CA SER A 815 9.99 46.68 24.08
C SER A 815 11.19 46.88 23.14
N LYS A 816 12.05 45.87 22.97
CA LYS A 816 13.19 45.97 22.04
C LYS A 816 12.77 46.13 20.58
N LEU A 817 11.70 45.46 20.15
CA LEU A 817 11.11 45.63 18.81
C LEU A 817 10.60 47.06 18.59
N SER A 818 10.05 47.71 19.63
CA SER A 818 9.60 49.11 19.57
C SER A 818 10.74 50.14 19.49
N GLU A 819 11.94 49.80 20.00
CA GLU A 819 13.13 50.67 19.90
C GLU A 819 13.74 50.73 18.49
N LEU A 820 13.46 49.74 17.63
CA LEU A 820 14.02 49.60 16.28
C LEU A 820 13.36 50.54 15.25
N LYS A 821 13.36 51.86 15.54
CA LYS A 821 12.61 52.88 14.77
C LYS A 821 13.00 53.00 13.29
N GLN A 822 14.15 52.46 12.87
CA GLN A 822 14.52 52.32 11.46
C GLN A 822 14.17 50.92 10.95
N GLY A 823 13.39 50.83 9.87
CA GLY A 823 12.97 49.56 9.26
C GLY A 823 11.73 48.91 9.89
N GLN A 824 11.05 49.59 10.82
CA GLN A 824 9.81 49.12 11.42
C GLN A 824 8.66 49.13 10.38
N THR A 825 8.12 47.95 10.08
CA THR A 825 7.02 47.70 9.12
C THR A 825 5.64 47.89 9.79
N TYR A 826 4.57 48.04 8.99
CA TYR A 826 3.20 47.93 9.49
C TYR A 826 2.96 46.61 10.23
N SER A 827 3.42 45.48 9.66
CA SER A 827 3.36 44.14 10.26
C SER A 827 4.04 44.06 11.64
N SER A 828 5.19 44.71 11.84
CA SER A 828 5.86 44.74 13.14
C SER A 828 5.15 45.62 14.17
N LEU A 829 4.56 46.76 13.77
CA LEU A 829 3.76 47.60 14.67
C LEU A 829 2.44 46.93 15.08
N ILE A 830 1.72 46.31 14.14
CA ILE A 830 0.47 45.61 14.49
C ILE A 830 0.74 44.39 15.38
N TRP A 831 1.88 43.71 15.21
CA TRP A 831 2.28 42.65 16.13
C TRP A 831 2.57 43.15 17.55
N ILE A 832 3.25 44.29 17.69
CA ILE A 832 3.41 44.96 19.00
C ILE A 832 2.02 45.25 19.61
N ALA A 833 1.13 45.86 18.83
CA ALA A 833 -0.17 46.33 19.31
C ALA A 833 -1.10 45.18 19.74
N GLU A 834 -1.27 44.16 18.89
CA GLU A 834 -2.14 43.00 19.18
C GLU A 834 -1.56 42.10 20.28
N THR A 835 -0.23 41.96 20.38
CA THR A 835 0.38 41.16 21.46
C THR A 835 0.26 41.85 22.81
N TYR A 836 0.57 43.15 22.92
CA TYR A 836 0.34 43.87 24.17
C TYR A 836 -1.15 43.94 24.53
N PHE A 837 -2.05 44.07 23.54
CA PHE A 837 -3.50 43.97 23.77
C PHE A 837 -3.93 42.60 24.32
N GLY A 838 -3.40 41.50 23.76
CA GLY A 838 -3.62 40.14 24.24
C GLY A 838 -3.09 39.92 25.66
N LEU A 839 -1.86 40.38 25.93
CA LEU A 839 -1.22 40.33 27.25
C LEU A 839 -1.99 41.15 28.29
N ALA A 840 -2.47 42.35 27.94
CA ALA A 840 -3.31 43.17 28.81
C ALA A 840 -4.62 42.49 29.20
N ARG A 841 -5.17 41.64 28.33
CA ARG A 841 -6.36 40.82 28.62
C ARG A 841 -6.05 39.54 29.42
N ALA A 842 -4.79 39.21 29.65
CA ALA A 842 -4.33 38.00 30.36
C ALA A 842 -3.77 38.27 31.78
N VAL A 843 -3.75 39.53 32.22
CA VAL A 843 -3.18 39.97 33.52
C VAL A 843 -4.06 41.01 34.20
N GLU A 844 -3.86 41.21 35.50
CA GLU A 844 -4.54 42.24 36.31
C GLU A 844 -3.56 43.26 36.93
N GLY A 845 -4.11 44.30 37.57
CA GLY A 845 -3.34 45.35 38.25
C GLY A 845 -2.49 46.21 37.32
N ASP A 846 -1.38 46.77 37.83
CA ASP A 846 -0.52 47.71 37.09
C ASP A 846 -0.02 47.18 35.74
N LYS A 847 0.24 45.86 35.63
CA LYS A 847 0.68 45.22 34.37
C LYS A 847 -0.36 45.42 33.27
N LYS A 848 -1.66 45.31 33.60
CA LYS A 848 -2.80 45.49 32.70
C LYS A 848 -2.83 46.88 32.08
N SER A 849 -2.68 47.93 32.90
CA SER A 849 -2.63 49.31 32.40
C SER A 849 -1.46 49.51 31.45
N ARG A 850 -0.24 49.12 31.86
CA ARG A 850 0.99 49.32 31.05
C ARG A 850 0.90 48.64 29.69
N TYR A 851 0.41 47.40 29.64
CA TYR A 851 0.20 46.69 28.38
C TYR A 851 -0.87 47.37 27.50
N PHE A 852 -1.97 47.90 28.06
CA PHE A 852 -2.91 48.73 27.28
C PHE A 852 -2.29 50.06 26.82
N ASP A 853 -1.43 50.70 27.62
CA ASP A 853 -0.70 51.93 27.26
C ASP A 853 0.27 51.68 26.09
N GLN A 854 0.99 50.55 26.11
CA GLN A 854 1.89 50.12 25.03
C GLN A 854 1.10 49.75 23.75
N ALA A 855 -0.02 49.03 23.89
CA ALA A 855 -0.90 48.70 22.76
C ALA A 855 -1.49 49.96 22.09
N ALA A 856 -2.03 50.90 22.89
CA ALA A 856 -2.51 52.19 22.42
C ALA A 856 -1.45 52.95 21.62
N SER A 857 -0.24 53.03 22.18
CA SER A 857 0.90 53.72 21.55
C SER A 857 1.24 53.13 20.18
N ALA A 858 1.23 51.80 20.05
CA ALA A 858 1.52 51.13 18.79
C ALA A 858 0.41 51.32 17.74
N TYR A 859 -0.88 51.17 18.09
CA TYR A 859 -1.98 51.48 17.17
C TYR A 859 -1.98 52.95 16.73
N GLN A 860 -1.67 53.87 17.63
CA GLN A 860 -1.58 55.29 17.31
C GLN A 860 -0.37 55.61 16.42
N GLU A 861 0.76 54.92 16.57
CA GLU A 861 1.90 55.05 15.66
C GLU A 861 1.58 54.53 14.25
N ILE A 862 0.80 53.45 14.11
CA ILE A 862 0.28 52.98 12.81
C ILE A 862 -0.56 54.07 12.13
N LEU A 863 -1.52 54.68 12.86
CA LEU A 863 -2.40 55.73 12.31
C LEU A 863 -1.65 57.04 11.99
N THR A 864 -0.53 57.31 12.66
CA THR A 864 0.35 58.44 12.32
C THR A 864 1.19 58.14 11.09
N LYS A 865 1.69 56.91 10.93
CA LYS A 865 2.51 56.49 9.77
C LYS A 865 1.69 56.21 8.51
N SER A 866 0.44 55.77 8.60
CA SER A 866 -0.43 55.62 7.42
C SER A 866 -0.62 56.96 6.68
N GLY A 867 -0.61 58.08 7.41
CA GLY A 867 -0.70 59.43 6.87
C GLY A 867 0.46 59.87 5.97
N THR A 868 1.60 59.16 5.94
CA THR A 868 2.70 59.44 4.99
C THR A 868 2.54 58.74 3.64
N GLY A 869 1.49 57.92 3.47
CA GLY A 869 1.23 57.13 2.27
C GLY A 869 2.05 55.83 2.22
N GLY A 870 1.48 54.79 1.62
CA GLY A 870 2.14 53.50 1.35
C GLY A 870 2.44 52.61 2.56
N PHE A 871 2.48 53.14 3.79
CA PHE A 871 2.85 52.38 4.98
C PHE A 871 1.88 51.25 5.34
N MET A 872 0.57 51.45 5.11
CA MET A 872 -0.50 50.52 5.46
C MET A 872 -1.57 50.50 4.35
N PRO A 873 -2.15 49.33 4.01
CA PRO A 873 -3.30 49.25 3.11
C PRO A 873 -4.52 50.01 3.66
N ALA A 874 -5.17 50.81 2.82
CA ALA A 874 -6.24 51.72 3.25
C ALA A 874 -7.51 51.01 3.79
N ASP A 875 -7.75 49.76 3.37
CA ASP A 875 -8.81 48.88 3.88
C ASP A 875 -8.64 48.51 5.36
N ARG A 876 -7.42 48.63 5.91
CA ARG A 876 -7.11 48.24 7.30
C ARG A 876 -7.34 49.34 8.33
N GLU A 877 -7.39 50.61 7.91
CA GLU A 877 -7.54 51.73 8.85
C GLU A 877 -8.79 51.62 9.76
N PRO A 878 -9.98 51.20 9.28
CA PRO A 878 -11.14 51.04 10.14
C PRO A 878 -10.94 49.98 11.24
N GLY A 879 -10.21 48.90 10.95
CA GLY A 879 -9.88 47.86 11.93
C GLY A 879 -8.95 48.39 13.03
N ILE A 880 -7.87 49.10 12.63
CA ILE A 880 -6.93 49.74 13.56
C ILE A 880 -7.65 50.76 14.45
N ARG A 881 -8.52 51.60 13.88
CA ARG A 881 -9.32 52.56 14.65
C ARG A 881 -10.26 51.88 15.63
N LEU A 882 -10.92 50.79 15.25
CA LEU A 882 -11.81 50.05 16.14
C LEU A 882 -11.06 49.42 17.31
N ARG A 883 -9.85 48.88 17.07
CA ARG A 883 -9.02 48.27 18.12
C ARG A 883 -8.44 49.31 19.09
N LEU A 884 -8.02 50.47 18.57
CA LEU A 884 -7.66 51.61 19.40
C LEU A 884 -8.86 52.15 20.21
N ALA A 885 -10.08 52.13 19.65
CA ALA A 885 -11.29 52.50 20.39
C ALA A 885 -11.54 51.56 21.59
N GLU A 886 -11.42 50.25 21.40
CA GLU A 886 -11.53 49.24 22.48
C GLU A 886 -10.46 49.46 23.57
N VAL A 887 -9.21 49.73 23.17
CA VAL A 887 -8.12 50.04 24.12
C VAL A 887 -8.40 51.33 24.90
N GLU A 888 -8.75 52.43 24.23
CA GLU A 888 -9.02 53.71 24.90
C GLU A 888 -10.27 53.63 25.80
N ARG A 889 -11.27 52.80 25.47
CA ARG A 889 -12.41 52.50 26.36
C ARG A 889 -11.94 51.85 27.66
N VAL A 890 -11.02 50.89 27.60
CA VAL A 890 -10.48 50.23 28.81
C VAL A 890 -9.57 51.17 29.60
N ARG A 891 -8.82 52.06 28.92
CA ARG A 891 -8.05 53.16 29.54
C ARG A 891 -8.92 54.31 30.08
N LYS A 892 -10.25 54.24 29.95
CA LYS A 892 -11.26 55.25 30.36
C LYS A 892 -11.19 56.61 29.63
N ASN A 893 -10.49 56.65 28.50
CA ASN A 893 -10.38 57.81 27.59
C ASN A 893 -11.55 57.80 26.60
N TYR A 894 -12.78 57.79 27.13
CA TYR A 894 -14.00 57.48 26.37
C TYR A 894 -14.30 58.47 25.24
N ASP A 895 -13.89 59.73 25.35
CA ASP A 895 -14.02 60.74 24.32
C ASP A 895 -13.13 60.43 23.11
N ILE A 896 -11.88 60.02 23.35
CA ILE A 896 -10.94 59.57 22.31
C ILE A 896 -11.47 58.27 21.69
N ALA A 897 -11.84 57.28 22.51
CA ALA A 897 -12.44 56.02 22.07
C ALA A 897 -13.65 56.24 21.15
N TYR A 898 -14.58 57.10 21.57
CA TYR A 898 -15.79 57.43 20.81
C TYR A 898 -15.46 58.15 19.50
N GLY A 899 -14.44 59.02 19.49
CA GLY A 899 -13.89 59.63 18.28
C GLY A 899 -13.40 58.59 17.25
N HIS A 900 -12.66 57.57 17.69
CA HIS A 900 -12.21 56.48 16.82
C HIS A 900 -13.38 55.62 16.31
N ALA A 901 -14.32 55.24 17.17
CA ALA A 901 -15.50 54.47 16.77
C ALA A 901 -16.38 55.25 15.76
N LYS A 902 -16.61 56.55 16.00
CA LYS A 902 -17.31 57.42 15.03
C LYS A 902 -16.55 57.59 13.71
N ALA A 903 -15.21 57.60 13.72
CA ALA A 903 -14.44 57.61 12.47
C ALA A 903 -14.62 56.32 11.64
N VAL A 904 -14.75 55.16 12.28
CA VAL A 904 -15.13 53.89 11.61
C VAL A 904 -16.54 53.99 11.03
N LEU A 905 -17.51 54.47 11.81
CA LEU A 905 -18.89 54.64 11.36
C LEU A 905 -19.05 55.70 10.27
N LYS A 906 -18.14 56.68 10.19
CA LYS A 906 -18.08 57.65 9.08
C LYS A 906 -17.63 57.05 7.76
N ALA A 907 -16.80 56.00 7.80
CA ALA A 907 -16.43 55.22 6.61
C ALA A 907 -17.51 54.19 6.24
N ASN A 908 -18.15 53.56 7.24
CA ASN A 908 -19.26 52.62 7.04
C ASN A 908 -20.29 52.71 8.19
N PRO A 909 -21.40 53.44 8.01
CA PRO A 909 -22.44 53.58 9.04
C PRO A 909 -23.14 52.27 9.44
N ASN A 910 -22.99 51.21 8.64
CA ASN A 910 -23.56 49.89 8.88
C ASN A 910 -22.54 48.87 9.43
N ALA A 911 -21.33 49.30 9.79
CA ALA A 911 -20.33 48.43 10.42
C ALA A 911 -20.80 48.02 11.83
N LEU A 912 -21.39 46.82 11.95
CA LEU A 912 -22.01 46.33 13.17
C LEU A 912 -21.04 46.29 14.37
N ASN A 913 -19.80 45.86 14.14
CA ASN A 913 -18.73 45.90 15.13
C ASN A 913 -18.41 47.32 15.62
N GLY A 914 -18.42 48.31 14.73
CA GLY A 914 -18.31 49.74 15.07
C GLY A 914 -19.52 50.25 15.87
N GLN A 915 -20.73 49.79 15.56
CA GLN A 915 -21.95 50.16 16.28
C GLN A 915 -21.98 49.56 17.70
N VAL A 916 -21.59 48.29 17.85
CA VAL A 916 -21.48 47.59 19.14
C VAL A 916 -20.43 48.25 20.03
N GLU A 917 -19.22 48.51 19.52
CA GLU A 917 -18.18 49.19 20.29
C GLU A 917 -18.59 50.62 20.66
N ALA A 918 -19.20 51.39 19.75
CA ALA A 918 -19.72 52.73 20.06
C ALA A 918 -20.80 52.72 21.17
N ALA A 919 -21.71 51.74 21.15
CA ALA A 919 -22.72 51.57 22.21
C ALA A 919 -22.07 51.14 23.55
N THR A 920 -21.03 50.30 23.51
CA THR A 920 -20.24 49.87 24.68
C THR A 920 -19.44 51.03 25.28
N ILE A 921 -18.86 51.91 24.45
CA ILE A 921 -18.19 53.14 24.89
C ILE A 921 -19.16 54.06 25.63
N LEU A 922 -20.35 54.32 25.04
CA LEU A 922 -21.37 55.15 25.67
C LEU A 922 -21.88 54.56 27.01
N MET A 923 -22.03 53.23 27.07
CA MET A 923 -22.43 52.52 28.29
C MET A 923 -21.37 52.66 29.39
N ASN A 924 -20.12 52.35 29.08
CA ASN A 924 -19.01 52.40 30.05
C ASN A 924 -18.73 53.85 30.51
N TRP A 925 -18.72 54.82 29.59
CA TRP A 925 -18.53 56.24 29.90
C TRP A 925 -19.59 56.76 30.88
N GLY A 926 -20.85 56.38 30.64
CA GLY A 926 -21.95 56.81 31.48
C GLY A 926 -22.08 56.06 32.80
N SER A 927 -21.59 54.83 32.88
CA SER A 927 -21.45 54.11 34.16
C SER A 927 -20.26 54.61 35.00
N ASP A 928 -19.23 55.20 34.39
CA ASP A 928 -18.01 55.68 35.07
C ASP A 928 -18.14 57.12 35.58
N LYS A 929 -18.60 58.06 34.73
CA LYS A 929 -18.59 59.51 35.07
C LYS A 929 -19.61 60.41 34.37
N ALA A 930 -20.27 59.98 33.29
CA ALA A 930 -21.10 60.85 32.44
C ALA A 930 -22.50 60.26 32.18
N SER A 931 -23.34 60.18 33.21
CA SER A 931 -24.55 59.34 33.22
C SER A 931 -25.56 59.62 32.09
N GLU A 932 -25.53 60.81 31.47
CA GLU A 932 -26.32 61.10 30.28
C GLU A 932 -25.96 60.21 29.07
N LYS A 933 -24.72 59.72 28.99
CA LYS A 933 -24.25 58.80 27.94
C LYS A 933 -24.97 57.45 27.97
N LEU A 934 -25.46 56.99 29.12
CA LEU A 934 -26.29 55.78 29.22
C LEU A 934 -27.60 55.92 28.40
N THR A 935 -28.15 57.13 28.30
CA THR A 935 -29.33 57.38 27.45
C THR A 935 -29.00 57.23 25.96
N LEU A 936 -27.79 57.63 25.55
CA LEU A 936 -27.29 57.43 24.18
C LEU A 936 -26.95 55.96 23.90
N ALA A 937 -26.38 55.23 24.88
CA ALA A 937 -26.14 53.79 24.77
C ALA A 937 -27.45 53.01 24.50
N ILE A 938 -28.57 53.43 25.09
CA ILE A 938 -29.90 52.84 24.87
C ILE A 938 -30.44 53.17 23.47
N ARG A 939 -30.49 54.47 23.11
CA ARG A 939 -31.30 54.97 21.98
C ARG A 939 -30.52 55.26 20.69
N GLY A 940 -29.20 55.39 20.78
CA GLY A 940 -28.33 55.96 19.77
C GLY A 940 -27.94 57.43 20.00
N ASP A 941 -27.03 57.90 19.15
CA ASP A 941 -26.55 59.28 19.04
C ASP A 941 -26.54 59.67 17.55
N ASP A 942 -27.44 60.57 17.20
CA ASP A 942 -27.69 61.11 15.86
C ASP A 942 -27.16 62.55 15.69
N SER A 943 -26.37 63.06 16.66
CA SER A 943 -25.78 64.42 16.63
C SER A 943 -24.83 64.67 15.46
N ASP A 944 -24.38 63.60 14.78
CA ASP A 944 -23.53 63.64 13.61
C ASP A 944 -24.14 62.78 12.49
N PRO A 945 -24.83 63.39 11.51
CA PRO A 945 -25.49 62.68 10.42
C PRO A 945 -24.54 61.84 9.54
N GLN A 946 -23.22 62.04 9.63
CA GLN A 946 -22.24 61.24 8.91
C GLN A 946 -21.71 60.04 9.72
N ALA A 947 -21.95 59.99 11.03
CA ALA A 947 -21.43 58.95 11.93
C ALA A 947 -22.46 58.58 13.02
N VAL A 948 -23.70 58.28 12.59
CA VAL A 948 -24.84 57.98 13.46
C VAL A 948 -24.60 56.67 14.23
N VAL A 949 -24.63 56.75 15.56
CA VAL A 949 -24.54 55.58 16.45
C VAL A 949 -25.95 55.07 16.74
N TRP A 950 -26.16 53.77 16.60
CA TRP A 950 -27.46 53.11 16.74
C TRP A 950 -27.89 52.94 18.21
N GLY A 951 -26.93 52.70 19.10
CA GLY A 951 -27.20 52.23 20.46
C GLY A 951 -27.81 50.82 20.48
N TRP A 952 -27.82 50.20 21.65
CA TRP A 952 -28.24 48.81 21.83
C TRP A 952 -29.68 48.55 21.36
N GLY A 953 -30.57 49.54 21.45
CA GLY A 953 -31.96 49.43 21.02
C GLY A 953 -32.12 49.21 19.52
N GLN A 954 -31.40 49.98 18.69
CA GLN A 954 -31.41 49.76 17.25
C GLN A 954 -30.53 48.58 16.83
N ILE A 955 -29.43 48.28 17.53
CA ILE A 955 -28.60 47.09 17.26
C ILE A 955 -29.47 45.82 17.40
N ALA A 956 -30.12 45.62 18.56
CA ALA A 956 -31.00 44.48 18.79
C ALA A 956 -32.16 44.43 17.78
N SER A 957 -32.80 45.57 17.50
CA SER A 957 -33.89 45.65 16.50
C SER A 957 -33.45 45.34 15.07
N ARG A 958 -32.19 45.59 14.71
CA ARG A 958 -31.65 45.27 13.37
C ARG A 958 -31.27 43.80 13.27
N LEU A 959 -30.59 43.26 14.29
CA LEU A 959 -30.25 41.83 14.38
C LEU A 959 -31.51 40.94 14.36
N GLN A 960 -32.51 41.26 15.19
CA GLN A 960 -33.79 40.56 15.21
C GLN A 960 -34.41 40.45 13.80
N ARG A 961 -34.48 41.57 13.06
CA ARG A 961 -35.01 41.56 11.68
C ARG A 961 -34.15 40.80 10.67
N MET A 962 -32.86 40.61 10.91
CA MET A 962 -32.02 39.75 10.07
C MET A 962 -32.28 38.27 10.36
N ILE A 963 -32.43 37.89 11.63
CA ILE A 963 -32.82 36.54 12.06
C ILE A 963 -34.21 36.19 11.50
N GLU A 964 -35.22 37.04 11.77
CA GLU A 964 -36.61 36.89 11.29
C GLU A 964 -36.74 36.82 9.76
N SER A 965 -35.80 37.41 9.00
CA SER A 965 -35.81 37.37 7.53
C SER A 965 -35.02 36.20 6.93
N GLY A 966 -34.64 35.21 7.74
CA GLY A 966 -33.90 34.03 7.28
C GLY A 966 -32.44 34.33 6.91
N ARG A 967 -31.87 35.42 7.47
CA ARG A 967 -30.47 35.82 7.34
C ARG A 967 -29.71 35.73 8.68
N GLY A 968 -30.25 34.95 9.62
CA GLY A 968 -29.56 34.62 10.86
C GLY A 968 -28.30 33.80 10.61
N THR A 969 -27.32 34.02 11.47
CA THR A 969 -26.16 33.14 11.70
C THR A 969 -26.04 32.96 13.21
N PRO A 970 -25.38 31.91 13.71
CA PRO A 970 -25.15 31.75 15.15
C PRO A 970 -24.51 33.00 15.80
N ASP A 971 -23.54 33.63 15.12
CA ASP A 971 -22.94 34.91 15.52
C ASP A 971 -23.96 36.06 15.65
N PHE A 972 -24.96 36.15 14.77
CA PHE A 972 -26.00 37.18 14.84
C PHE A 972 -27.05 36.87 15.92
N GLU A 973 -27.28 35.60 16.22
CA GLU A 973 -28.14 35.17 17.32
C GLU A 973 -27.46 35.50 18.67
N ASP A 974 -26.19 35.15 18.85
CA ASP A 974 -25.40 35.52 20.03
C ASP A 974 -25.29 37.04 20.23
N GLN A 975 -24.97 37.79 19.17
CA GLN A 975 -24.93 39.25 19.20
C GLN A 975 -26.31 39.88 19.46
N TYR A 976 -27.42 39.20 19.11
CA TYR A 976 -28.76 39.66 19.48
C TYR A 976 -29.02 39.47 20.97
N LEU A 977 -28.62 38.33 21.54
CA LEU A 977 -28.72 38.09 22.99
C LEU A 977 -27.86 39.09 23.78
N ASP A 978 -26.63 39.36 23.34
CA ASP A 978 -25.76 40.40 23.92
C ASP A 978 -26.37 41.81 23.81
N ALA A 979 -26.88 42.18 22.65
CA ALA A 979 -27.52 43.49 22.47
C ALA A 979 -28.79 43.64 23.32
N ARG A 980 -29.55 42.56 23.56
CA ARG A 980 -30.72 42.53 24.46
C ARG A 980 -30.33 42.63 25.93
N TYR A 981 -29.24 41.98 26.32
CA TYR A 981 -28.63 42.09 27.65
C TYR A 981 -28.15 43.53 27.89
N ASN A 982 -27.26 44.07 27.04
CA ASN A 982 -26.64 45.39 27.22
C ASN A 982 -27.64 46.56 27.07
N LEU A 983 -28.71 46.41 26.28
CA LEU A 983 -29.84 47.35 26.27
C LEU A 983 -30.55 47.43 27.63
N THR A 984 -30.67 46.30 28.31
CA THR A 984 -31.35 46.17 29.60
C THR A 984 -30.45 46.61 30.75
N GLU A 985 -29.17 46.26 30.69
CA GLU A 985 -28.17 46.72 31.64
C GLU A 985 -27.95 48.24 31.54
N SER A 986 -27.85 48.80 30.32
CA SER A 986 -27.82 50.26 30.12
C SER A 986 -29.05 50.95 30.74
N ALA A 987 -30.24 50.36 30.64
CA ALA A 987 -31.46 50.87 31.24
C ALA A 987 -31.46 50.75 32.78
N ARG A 988 -30.92 49.67 33.36
CA ARG A 988 -30.73 49.52 34.81
C ARG A 988 -29.76 50.58 35.33
N LEU A 989 -28.59 50.71 34.69
CA LEU A 989 -27.55 51.68 35.03
C LEU A 989 -28.09 53.11 34.97
N ALA A 990 -28.78 53.48 33.88
CA ALA A 990 -29.39 54.80 33.73
C ALA A 990 -30.41 55.10 34.84
N ALA A 991 -31.20 54.10 35.24
CA ALA A 991 -32.14 54.25 36.34
C ALA A 991 -31.45 54.37 37.71
N THR A 992 -30.41 53.58 37.99
CA THR A 992 -29.62 53.73 39.23
C THR A 992 -28.92 55.08 39.33
N ALA A 993 -28.42 55.61 38.21
CA ALA A 993 -27.78 56.92 38.14
C ALA A 993 -28.75 58.11 38.26
N ALA A 994 -30.08 57.88 38.20
CA ALA A 994 -31.06 58.94 38.43
C ALA A 994 -30.99 59.42 39.88
N GLY A 995 -30.88 60.74 40.07
CA GLY A 995 -30.83 61.39 41.39
C GLY A 995 -32.18 61.45 42.12
N ASP A 996 -33.29 61.40 41.40
CA ASP A 996 -34.64 61.31 41.96
C ASP A 996 -35.01 59.83 42.26
N PRO A 997 -35.39 59.48 43.50
CA PRO A 997 -35.88 58.15 43.85
C PRO A 997 -37.10 57.68 43.03
N GLN A 998 -38.02 58.57 42.63
CA GLN A 998 -39.19 58.17 41.83
C GLN A 998 -38.78 57.82 40.39
N ALA A 999 -37.95 58.64 39.75
CA ALA A 999 -37.35 58.35 38.45
C ALA A 999 -36.52 57.06 38.48
N ARG A 1000 -35.73 56.84 39.53
CA ARG A 1000 -34.99 55.58 39.74
C ARG A 1000 -35.92 54.38 39.79
N GLN A 1001 -36.93 54.39 40.66
CA GLN A 1001 -37.86 53.26 40.80
C GLN A 1001 -38.67 53.02 39.52
N LYS A 1002 -39.06 54.09 38.80
CA LYS A 1002 -39.76 54.00 37.51
C LYS A 1002 -38.86 53.45 36.40
N GLY A 1003 -37.60 53.87 36.34
CA GLY A 1003 -36.61 53.38 35.37
C GLY A 1003 -36.24 51.91 35.61
N LEU A 1004 -36.02 51.51 36.86
CA LEU A 1004 -35.71 50.13 37.23
C LEU A 1004 -36.91 49.19 36.94
N ASN A 1005 -38.14 49.62 37.21
CA ASN A 1005 -39.32 48.84 36.83
C ASN A 1005 -39.46 48.72 35.31
N ARG A 1006 -39.11 49.75 34.54
CA ARG A 1006 -39.06 49.67 33.06
C ARG A 1006 -37.98 48.68 32.59
N ALA A 1007 -36.80 48.66 33.22
CA ALA A 1007 -35.77 47.66 32.93
C ALA A 1007 -36.24 46.23 33.28
N LYS A 1008 -36.90 46.03 34.44
CA LYS A 1008 -37.53 44.75 34.84
C LYS A 1008 -38.54 44.29 33.78
N GLN A 1009 -39.45 45.18 33.36
CA GLN A 1009 -40.45 44.88 32.34
C GLN A 1009 -39.83 44.56 30.97
N GLN A 1010 -38.79 45.28 30.55
CA GLN A 1010 -38.10 45.04 29.27
C GLN A 1010 -37.47 43.65 29.22
N LEU A 1011 -36.79 43.24 30.30
CA LEU A 1011 -36.16 41.92 30.44
C LEU A 1011 -37.21 40.80 30.41
N LEU A 1012 -38.26 40.94 31.23
CA LEU A 1012 -39.33 39.95 31.30
C LEU A 1012 -40.13 39.85 29.99
N THR A 1013 -40.34 40.97 29.28
CA THR A 1013 -41.00 40.96 27.96
C THR A 1013 -40.17 40.18 26.95
N PHE A 1014 -38.86 40.44 26.86
CA PHE A 1014 -37.95 39.71 25.98
C PHE A 1014 -38.00 38.19 26.27
N VAL A 1015 -37.81 37.81 27.53
CA VAL A 1015 -37.80 36.41 27.98
C VAL A 1015 -39.15 35.70 27.80
N ALA A 1016 -40.27 36.42 27.88
CA ALA A 1016 -41.60 35.88 27.58
C ALA A 1016 -41.87 35.75 26.06
N THR A 1017 -41.13 36.47 25.20
CA THR A 1017 -41.31 36.44 23.73
C THR A 1017 -40.32 35.57 22.97
N THR A 1018 -39.21 35.16 23.59
CA THR A 1018 -38.17 34.34 22.95
C THR A 1018 -38.19 32.91 23.53
N PRO A 1019 -38.38 31.87 22.69
CA PRO A 1019 -38.34 30.47 23.13
C PRO A 1019 -37.07 30.12 23.91
N ARG A 1020 -37.21 29.33 24.99
CA ARG A 1020 -36.07 28.92 25.82
C ARG A 1020 -35.03 28.07 25.07
N SER A 1021 -35.40 27.45 23.96
CA SER A 1021 -34.50 26.76 23.03
C SER A 1021 -33.59 27.69 22.23
N GLU A 1022 -33.92 28.99 22.14
CA GLU A 1022 -33.14 30.03 21.43
C GLU A 1022 -32.24 30.83 22.41
N ILE A 1023 -32.26 30.49 23.70
CA ILE A 1023 -31.41 31.11 24.73
C ILE A 1023 -30.57 29.99 25.37
N SER A 1024 -29.25 30.03 25.17
CA SER A 1024 -28.33 29.08 25.79
C SER A 1024 -28.33 29.20 27.33
N ASP A 1025 -27.91 28.15 28.02
CA ASP A 1025 -27.90 28.13 29.48
C ASP A 1025 -26.95 29.20 30.08
N GLU A 1026 -25.85 29.52 29.39
CA GLU A 1026 -24.98 30.64 29.73
C GLU A 1026 -25.71 31.99 29.62
N TRP A 1027 -26.43 32.24 28.53
CA TRP A 1027 -27.23 33.46 28.37
C TRP A 1027 -28.40 33.52 29.35
N TRP A 1028 -29.02 32.39 29.67
CA TRP A 1028 -30.04 32.32 30.71
C TRP A 1028 -29.48 32.74 32.08
N GLY A 1029 -28.30 32.24 32.45
CA GLY A 1029 -27.61 32.63 33.69
C GLY A 1029 -27.22 34.12 33.73
N LYS A 1030 -26.77 34.69 32.61
CA LYS A 1030 -26.52 36.14 32.50
C LYS A 1030 -27.80 36.96 32.68
N LEU A 1031 -28.89 36.57 32.02
CA LEU A 1031 -30.18 37.27 32.08
C LEU A 1031 -30.83 37.14 33.47
N ASP A 1032 -30.71 36.00 34.15
CA ASP A 1032 -31.16 35.80 35.52
C ASP A 1032 -30.34 36.64 36.53
N SER A 1033 -29.02 36.65 36.41
CA SER A 1033 -28.15 37.51 37.22
C SER A 1033 -28.48 39.00 37.07
N LEU A 1034 -28.78 39.45 35.84
CA LEU A 1034 -29.28 40.80 35.56
C LEU A 1034 -30.66 41.04 36.17
N TYR A 1035 -31.60 40.09 36.04
CA TYR A 1035 -32.93 40.15 36.66
C TYR A 1035 -32.83 40.31 38.19
N GLY A 1036 -31.98 39.50 38.84
CA GLY A 1036 -31.71 39.59 40.28
C GLY A 1036 -30.95 40.84 40.71
N SER A 1037 -30.22 41.49 39.80
CA SER A 1037 -29.55 42.77 40.04
C SER A 1037 -30.55 43.95 39.95
N ILE A 1038 -31.45 43.94 38.97
CA ILE A 1038 -32.56 44.91 38.87
C ILE A 1038 -33.46 44.82 40.12
N GLN A 1039 -33.80 43.60 40.56
CA GLN A 1039 -34.58 43.36 41.78
C GLN A 1039 -33.90 43.91 43.04
N ARG A 1040 -32.60 43.64 43.24
CA ARG A 1040 -31.83 44.23 44.35
C ARG A 1040 -31.87 45.75 44.33
N ASN A 1041 -31.68 46.38 43.18
CA ASN A 1041 -31.76 47.84 43.08
C ASN A 1041 -33.17 48.39 43.37
N LEU A 1042 -34.23 47.68 42.96
CA LEU A 1042 -35.63 48.01 43.31
C LEU A 1042 -35.94 47.89 44.80
N ALA A 1043 -35.20 47.05 45.51
CA ALA A 1043 -35.32 46.79 46.95
C ALA A 1043 -34.41 47.68 47.83
N GLY A 1044 -33.55 48.52 47.24
CA GLY A 1044 -32.57 49.34 47.97
C GLY A 1044 -31.31 48.58 48.41
N ASP A 1045 -30.98 47.48 47.73
CA ASP A 1045 -29.85 46.56 47.96
C ASP A 1045 -29.65 46.06 49.42
N PRO A 1046 -30.66 45.41 50.04
CA PRO A 1046 -30.52 44.87 51.40
C PRO A 1046 -29.53 43.69 51.44
N PRO A 1047 -28.65 43.58 52.46
CA PRO A 1047 -27.55 42.60 52.50
C PRO A 1047 -27.98 41.12 52.60
N ASN A 1048 -29.27 40.82 52.76
CA ASN A 1048 -29.84 39.47 52.77
C ASN A 1048 -30.94 39.27 51.69
N TYR A 1049 -31.04 40.17 50.71
CA TYR A 1049 -32.07 40.10 49.68
C TYR A 1049 -31.86 38.92 48.74
N ARG A 1050 -32.86 38.05 48.64
CA ARG A 1050 -32.90 36.94 47.69
C ARG A 1050 -33.80 37.34 46.51
N PRO A 1051 -33.26 37.53 45.30
CA PRO A 1051 -34.10 37.77 44.12
C PRO A 1051 -34.91 36.53 43.76
N GLU A 1052 -36.08 36.77 43.16
CA GLU A 1052 -36.85 35.73 42.45
C GLU A 1052 -36.05 35.30 41.21
N PRO A 1053 -35.95 34.00 40.89
CA PRO A 1053 -35.31 33.55 39.67
C PRO A 1053 -36.15 33.90 38.43
N LEU A 1054 -35.48 34.04 37.30
CA LEU A 1054 -36.08 34.18 35.98
C LEU A 1054 -36.77 32.86 35.57
N VAL A 1055 -37.98 32.96 35.03
CA VAL A 1055 -38.84 31.81 34.69
C VAL A 1055 -39.07 31.75 33.17
N PRO A 1056 -39.11 30.57 32.52
CA PRO A 1056 -39.40 30.46 31.09
C PRO A 1056 -40.81 30.93 30.70
N ALA A 1057 -40.96 31.35 29.44
CA ALA A 1057 -42.24 31.78 28.84
C ALA A 1057 -43.40 30.77 29.01
N GLN A 1058 -43.09 29.47 29.15
CA GLN A 1058 -44.07 28.39 29.27
C GLN A 1058 -44.79 28.39 30.64
N ASP A 1059 -44.16 28.95 31.68
CA ASP A 1059 -44.70 29.02 33.05
C ASP A 1059 -45.39 30.37 33.35
N PHE A 1060 -45.34 31.33 32.42
CA PHE A 1060 -46.03 32.62 32.54
C PHE A 1060 -47.54 32.45 32.29
N ALA A 1061 -48.26 32.01 33.32
CA ALA A 1061 -49.72 31.93 33.32
C ALA A 1061 -50.34 33.31 33.01
N PRO A 1062 -51.15 33.45 31.94
CA PRO A 1062 -51.71 34.73 31.55
C PRO A 1062 -52.82 35.15 32.52
N VAL A 1063 -52.66 36.30 33.17
CA VAL A 1063 -53.74 36.94 33.95
C VAL A 1063 -54.79 37.46 32.97
N ALA A 1064 -55.81 36.64 32.72
CA ALA A 1064 -56.79 36.88 31.69
C ALA A 1064 -57.82 37.95 32.09
N THR A 1065 -57.62 39.19 31.64
CA THR A 1065 -58.70 40.20 31.61
C THR A 1065 -59.67 39.83 30.48
N THR A 1066 -60.70 39.05 30.80
CA THR A 1066 -61.73 38.62 29.86
C THR A 1066 -62.56 39.78 29.32
N THR A 1067 -62.81 39.80 28.00
CA THR A 1067 -64.17 39.81 27.41
C THR A 1067 -64.09 39.38 25.93
N ARG A 1068 -64.70 38.23 25.63
CA ARG A 1068 -65.10 37.74 24.28
C ARG A 1068 -66.45 38.44 23.92
N GLU A 1069 -66.99 38.51 22.71
CA GLU A 1069 -66.89 37.81 21.41
C GLU A 1069 -67.76 38.63 20.38
N PRO A 1070 -68.33 38.12 19.26
CA PRO A 1070 -67.86 37.15 18.24
C PRO A 1070 -68.10 37.62 16.77
N THR A 1071 -67.45 36.97 15.78
CA THR A 1071 -67.98 36.67 14.40
C THR A 1071 -68.39 37.85 13.45
N GLU A 1072 -68.61 37.71 12.14
CA GLU A 1072 -68.50 36.60 11.17
C GLU A 1072 -68.23 37.11 9.73
N SER A 1073 -68.10 36.16 8.78
CA SER A 1073 -68.21 36.31 7.31
C SER A 1073 -67.05 36.99 6.55
N ALA A 1074 -66.84 36.76 5.24
CA ALA A 1074 -66.89 35.56 4.37
C ALA A 1074 -66.65 36.02 2.90
N THR A 1075 -66.15 35.12 2.03
CA THR A 1075 -65.89 35.33 0.59
C THR A 1075 -64.75 36.33 0.24
N GLY A 1076 -64.00 36.19 -0.87
CA GLY A 1076 -63.94 35.06 -1.80
C GLY A 1076 -63.01 35.28 -3.02
N ALA A 1077 -62.76 34.20 -3.77
CA ALA A 1077 -62.27 34.15 -5.16
C ALA A 1077 -60.89 34.77 -5.55
N ALA A 1078 -59.87 33.90 -5.57
CA ALA A 1078 -58.97 33.60 -6.70
C ALA A 1078 -58.29 34.71 -7.54
N ASN A 1079 -56.95 34.62 -7.62
CA ASN A 1079 -56.26 34.46 -8.91
C ASN A 1079 -54.88 33.77 -8.75
N ASN A 1080 -54.42 33.14 -9.84
CA ASN A 1080 -53.13 32.44 -10.00
C ASN A 1080 -52.23 33.31 -10.95
N PRO A 1081 -50.94 33.00 -11.25
CA PRO A 1081 -50.08 31.90 -10.81
C PRO A 1081 -48.62 32.33 -10.49
N GLN A 1082 -47.67 31.37 -10.58
CA GLN A 1082 -46.20 31.51 -10.80
C GLN A 1082 -45.24 31.45 -9.59
N THR A 1083 -44.56 30.30 -9.48
CA THR A 1083 -43.13 30.20 -9.10
C THR A 1083 -42.25 31.01 -10.05
N PRO A 1084 -41.11 31.57 -9.59
CA PRO A 1084 -39.84 30.99 -10.07
C PRO A 1084 -38.65 31.00 -9.08
N THR A 1085 -37.76 30.02 -9.29
CA THR A 1085 -36.29 30.02 -9.07
C THR A 1085 -35.65 30.48 -7.74
N GLU A 1086 -34.86 29.57 -7.17
CA GLU A 1086 -33.77 29.87 -6.23
C GLU A 1086 -32.70 30.80 -6.87
N PRO A 1087 -32.17 31.80 -6.14
CA PRO A 1087 -30.91 32.46 -6.48
C PRO A 1087 -29.70 31.63 -6.03
N THR A 1088 -28.72 31.44 -6.91
CA THR A 1088 -27.46 30.75 -6.60
C THR A 1088 -26.68 31.46 -5.48
N VAL A 1089 -26.39 30.75 -4.38
CA VAL A 1089 -25.49 31.23 -3.32
C VAL A 1089 -24.04 30.87 -3.68
N ALA A 1090 -23.14 31.84 -3.56
CA ALA A 1090 -21.69 31.62 -3.65
C ALA A 1090 -21.12 31.25 -2.27
N PRO A 1091 -20.12 30.37 -2.17
CA PRO A 1091 -19.54 29.96 -0.88
C PRO A 1091 -18.78 31.11 -0.20
N ILE A 1092 -18.96 31.20 1.12
CA ILE A 1092 -18.22 32.08 2.03
C ILE A 1092 -16.88 31.41 2.37
N PRO A 1093 -15.74 32.13 2.51
CA PRO A 1093 -14.47 31.53 2.90
C PRO A 1093 -14.42 31.18 4.39
N GLU A 1094 -14.07 29.93 4.70
CA GLU A 1094 -13.85 29.44 6.07
C GLU A 1094 -12.35 29.47 6.46
N GLY A 1095 -12.07 29.57 7.76
CA GLY A 1095 -10.76 29.90 8.32
C GLY A 1095 -9.68 28.78 8.33
N PRO A 1096 -8.41 29.12 8.59
CA PRO A 1096 -7.27 28.26 8.28
C PRO A 1096 -6.83 27.35 9.44
N ASN A 1097 -7.57 26.28 9.74
CA ASN A 1097 -7.13 25.25 10.71
C ASN A 1097 -7.08 23.79 10.18
N TRP A 1098 -7.62 23.52 8.97
CA TRP A 1098 -7.74 22.17 8.40
C TRP A 1098 -6.45 21.60 7.75
N LEU A 1099 -5.36 22.36 7.75
CA LEU A 1099 -4.15 22.02 6.98
C LEU A 1099 -3.26 20.95 7.60
N LEU A 1100 -3.34 20.67 8.91
CA LEU A 1100 -2.61 19.54 9.52
C LEU A 1100 -3.27 18.18 9.24
N VAL A 1101 -4.61 18.13 9.27
CA VAL A 1101 -5.38 16.90 8.97
C VAL A 1101 -5.18 16.46 7.50
N SER A 1102 -5.17 17.42 6.57
CA SER A 1102 -5.10 17.12 5.13
C SER A 1102 -3.72 16.68 4.61
N LEU A 1103 -2.68 16.65 5.46
CA LEU A 1103 -1.31 16.28 5.07
C LEU A 1103 -0.97 14.80 5.33
N GLY A 1104 -1.63 14.15 6.29
CA GLY A 1104 -1.34 12.76 6.70
C GLY A 1104 -1.91 11.66 5.79
N VAL A 1105 -2.82 11.98 4.87
CA VAL A 1105 -3.71 11.00 4.22
C VAL A 1105 -3.25 10.56 2.82
N LEU A 1106 -2.30 11.26 2.18
CA LEU A 1106 -2.00 11.09 0.74
C LEU A 1106 -0.73 10.30 0.38
N VAL A 1107 0.05 9.80 1.34
CA VAL A 1107 1.33 9.10 1.09
C VAL A 1107 1.25 7.57 1.25
N ALA A 1108 0.28 7.06 2.03
CA ALA A 1108 0.16 5.65 2.44
C ALA A 1108 -0.22 4.63 1.34
N PHE A 1109 -0.16 5.01 0.05
CA PHE A 1109 -0.48 4.16 -1.11
C PHE A 1109 0.69 4.02 -2.12
N GLY A 1110 1.92 4.21 -1.66
CA GLY A 1110 3.12 3.81 -2.39
C GLY A 1110 3.32 2.28 -2.33
N VAL A 1111 3.22 1.61 -3.48
CA VAL A 1111 3.27 0.14 -3.66
C VAL A 1111 1.97 -0.57 -3.21
N THR A 1112 1.45 -1.46 -4.09
CA THR A 1112 0.24 -2.28 -3.89
C THR A 1112 -1.04 -1.54 -3.42
N GLY A 1113 -1.51 -0.55 -4.19
CA GLY A 1113 -2.91 -0.07 -4.04
C GLY A 1113 -3.31 1.23 -4.77
N GLY A 1114 -2.35 2.03 -5.23
CA GLY A 1114 -2.62 3.32 -5.87
C GLY A 1114 -3.53 3.29 -7.11
N VAL A 1115 -4.06 4.48 -7.46
CA VAL A 1115 -4.87 4.76 -8.67
C VAL A 1115 -6.30 4.19 -8.68
N VAL A 1116 -7.03 4.31 -7.57
CA VAL A 1116 -8.52 4.28 -7.55
C VAL A 1116 -9.11 5.68 -7.38
N PHE A 1117 -8.53 6.53 -6.53
CA PHE A 1117 -9.20 7.69 -5.93
C PHE A 1117 -9.22 9.01 -6.74
N SER A 1118 -8.86 9.00 -8.04
CA SER A 1118 -8.57 10.24 -8.80
C SER A 1118 -9.49 10.53 -10.00
N SER A 1119 -10.64 9.85 -10.12
CA SER A 1119 -11.43 9.89 -11.37
C SER A 1119 -12.97 9.90 -11.24
N MET A 1120 -13.53 10.39 -10.11
CA MET A 1120 -14.98 10.61 -9.96
C MET A 1120 -15.39 12.02 -9.46
N LYS A 1121 -15.24 13.05 -10.30
CA LYS A 1121 -16.07 14.28 -10.26
C LYS A 1121 -16.60 14.56 -11.67
N GLY A 1122 -17.91 14.43 -11.89
CA GLY A 1122 -18.44 14.25 -13.25
C GLY A 1122 -19.93 14.49 -13.53
N GLY A 1123 -20.63 15.28 -12.72
CA GLY A 1123 -21.94 15.87 -13.08
C GLY A 1123 -23.17 14.98 -12.93
N ARG A 1124 -24.01 15.29 -11.93
CA ARG A 1124 -25.37 14.73 -11.80
C ARG A 1124 -26.24 15.12 -13.01
N ARG A 1125 -26.94 14.15 -13.62
CA ARG A 1125 -28.16 14.39 -14.42
C ARG A 1125 -29.25 13.43 -13.93
N GLY A 1126 -30.28 13.97 -13.30
CA GLY A 1126 -31.37 13.18 -12.72
C GLY A 1126 -32.25 12.53 -13.78
N ARG A 1127 -32.67 11.29 -13.55
CA ARG A 1127 -33.72 10.61 -14.32
C ARG A 1127 -34.70 9.95 -13.35
N ARG A 1128 -35.93 10.48 -13.29
CA ARG A 1128 -36.98 9.98 -12.38
C ARG A 1128 -37.23 8.48 -12.62
N ARG A 1129 -37.07 7.64 -11.60
CA ARG A 1129 -37.79 6.36 -11.53
C ARG A 1129 -39.27 6.67 -11.33
N ARG A 1130 -40.15 5.94 -12.03
CA ARG A 1130 -41.56 5.79 -11.64
C ARG A 1130 -41.68 4.45 -10.97
N SER A 1131 -42.21 4.42 -9.75
CA SER A 1131 -42.52 3.19 -9.03
C SER A 1131 -43.84 2.60 -9.52
N THR A 1132 -43.90 1.26 -9.56
CA THR A 1132 -45.12 0.49 -9.33
C THR A 1132 -44.75 -0.64 -8.39
N VAL A 1133 -45.58 -0.90 -7.38
CA VAL A 1133 -45.34 -1.88 -6.32
C VAL A 1133 -46.61 -2.67 -6.06
N ALA A 1134 -46.54 -3.98 -6.22
CA ALA A 1134 -47.36 -4.99 -5.56
C ALA A 1134 -46.52 -6.29 -5.56
N SER A 1135 -46.20 -7.01 -4.47
CA SER A 1135 -46.80 -7.27 -3.14
C SER A 1135 -47.29 -8.73 -3.05
N ALA A 1136 -47.33 -9.29 -1.83
CA ALA A 1136 -47.48 -10.71 -1.48
C ALA A 1136 -46.32 -11.61 -2.00
N ALA A 1137 -45.39 -12.16 -1.21
CA ALA A 1137 -45.31 -12.59 0.20
C ALA A 1137 -45.97 -13.93 0.54
N SER A 1138 -45.17 -14.87 1.06
CA SER A 1138 -45.48 -15.71 2.23
C SER A 1138 -44.25 -16.48 2.72
N THR A 1139 -44.18 -16.74 4.02
CA THR A 1139 -43.12 -17.49 4.71
C THR A 1139 -43.43 -18.99 4.77
N VAL A 1140 -42.38 -19.81 4.95
CA VAL A 1140 -42.51 -21.18 5.47
C VAL A 1140 -41.53 -21.38 6.63
N SER A 1141 -42.00 -22.01 7.69
CA SER A 1141 -41.28 -22.20 8.96
C SER A 1141 -40.41 -23.47 8.97
N SER A 1142 -39.54 -23.56 9.97
CA SER A 1142 -38.79 -24.78 10.30
C SER A 1142 -39.69 -25.91 10.83
N GLY A 1143 -39.21 -27.14 10.68
CA GLY A 1143 -39.81 -28.36 11.25
C GLY A 1143 -38.83 -29.54 11.11
N ALA A 1144 -38.72 -30.39 12.13
CA ALA A 1144 -37.76 -31.50 12.17
C ALA A 1144 -38.46 -32.83 12.49
N GLY A 1145 -37.94 -33.97 11.97
CA GLY A 1145 -38.38 -35.29 12.47
C GLY A 1145 -38.14 -36.54 11.59
N SER A 1146 -37.21 -37.39 12.05
CA SER A 1146 -37.36 -38.86 12.19
C SER A 1146 -37.77 -39.78 11.01
N LYS A 1147 -36.78 -40.57 10.55
CA LYS A 1147 -36.79 -42.05 10.32
C LYS A 1147 -38.00 -42.75 9.65
N SER A 1148 -37.75 -43.51 8.57
CA SER A 1148 -37.76 -45.01 8.53
C SER A 1148 -37.99 -45.62 7.12
N LYS A 1149 -37.64 -46.91 6.98
CA LYS A 1149 -37.90 -47.85 5.84
C LYS A 1149 -39.10 -48.76 6.23
N PRO A 1150 -39.91 -49.35 5.31
CA PRO A 1150 -39.44 -50.48 4.48
C PRO A 1150 -40.17 -50.74 3.12
N SER A 1151 -39.75 -51.81 2.42
CA SER A 1151 -40.44 -52.52 1.31
C SER A 1151 -41.25 -53.74 1.88
N PRO A 1152 -41.84 -54.75 1.15
CA PRO A 1152 -41.68 -55.17 -0.28
C PRO A 1152 -42.90 -55.81 -1.04
N LYS A 1153 -42.65 -56.37 -2.24
CA LYS A 1153 -43.46 -57.38 -3.04
C LYS A 1153 -44.74 -56.84 -3.75
N LYS A 1154 -45.30 -57.43 -4.83
CA LYS A 1154 -45.17 -58.79 -5.44
C LYS A 1154 -45.58 -58.89 -6.97
N GLN A 1155 -44.77 -59.59 -7.79
CA GLN A 1155 -45.07 -60.52 -8.94
C GLN A 1155 -46.01 -60.25 -10.16
N ALA A 1156 -45.40 -60.25 -11.38
CA ALA A 1156 -45.63 -61.13 -12.58
C ALA A 1156 -46.99 -61.11 -13.39
N PRO A 1157 -47.00 -61.38 -14.73
CA PRO A 1157 -46.72 -62.71 -15.35
C PRO A 1157 -45.88 -62.72 -16.68
N GLN A 1158 -45.99 -63.81 -17.46
CA GLN A 1158 -45.12 -64.31 -18.57
C GLN A 1158 -45.50 -63.75 -19.98
N SER A 1159 -44.96 -64.10 -21.17
CA SER A 1159 -44.16 -65.25 -21.69
C SER A 1159 -43.48 -64.96 -23.09
N GLY A 1160 -42.59 -65.84 -23.61
CA GLY A 1160 -42.26 -65.90 -25.07
C GLY A 1160 -40.81 -66.26 -25.50
N ARG A 1161 -40.64 -67.14 -26.52
CA ARG A 1161 -39.41 -67.56 -27.27
C ARG A 1161 -39.84 -67.98 -28.72
N PRO A 1162 -38.99 -68.41 -29.73
CA PRO A 1162 -37.57 -68.88 -29.78
C PRO A 1162 -36.66 -68.06 -30.75
N ALA A 1163 -35.32 -68.08 -30.77
CA ALA A 1163 -34.25 -69.09 -31.02
C ALA A 1163 -33.96 -69.48 -32.51
N GLY A 1164 -32.67 -69.44 -32.93
CA GLY A 1164 -32.16 -69.87 -34.25
C GLY A 1164 -30.62 -69.85 -34.36
N LYS A 1165 -30.00 -70.72 -35.19
CA LYS A 1165 -28.54 -70.86 -35.43
C LYS A 1165 -28.23 -71.26 -36.89
N THR A 1166 -27.23 -70.64 -37.53
CA THR A 1166 -26.30 -71.16 -38.59
C THR A 1166 -25.32 -70.02 -38.96
N GLN A 1167 -23.98 -70.16 -38.90
CA GLN A 1167 -23.01 -70.81 -39.82
C GLN A 1167 -22.53 -69.98 -41.04
N ARG A 1168 -21.24 -70.17 -41.37
CA ARG A 1168 -20.38 -69.55 -42.43
C ARG A 1168 -20.75 -70.09 -43.85
N PRO A 1169 -20.27 -69.55 -45.01
CA PRO A 1169 -18.83 -69.38 -45.32
C PRO A 1169 -18.34 -68.34 -46.39
N ALA A 1170 -17.00 -68.21 -46.49
CA ALA A 1170 -16.12 -68.01 -47.67
C ALA A 1170 -16.16 -66.78 -48.63
N LYS A 1171 -14.96 -66.47 -49.20
CA LYS A 1171 -14.69 -65.65 -50.40
C LYS A 1171 -14.79 -66.50 -51.69
N PRO A 1172 -14.83 -65.90 -52.90
CA PRO A 1172 -13.60 -65.85 -53.74
C PRO A 1172 -13.39 -64.49 -54.46
N SER A 1173 -12.73 -64.45 -55.63
CA SER A 1173 -12.03 -63.27 -56.21
C SER A 1173 -12.02 -63.20 -57.76
N ALA A 1174 -11.50 -62.07 -58.31
CA ALA A 1174 -11.00 -61.86 -59.71
C ALA A 1174 -12.06 -61.60 -60.82
N SER A 1175 -11.77 -60.95 -61.97
CA SER A 1175 -10.75 -59.94 -62.37
C SER A 1175 -10.93 -59.44 -63.83
N LYS A 1176 -10.43 -58.22 -64.17
CA LYS A 1176 -10.26 -57.64 -65.55
C LYS A 1176 -11.61 -57.28 -66.27
N THR A 1177 -11.68 -56.49 -67.38
CA THR A 1177 -10.68 -56.08 -68.40
C THR A 1177 -11.02 -54.73 -69.11
N GLU A 1178 -9.99 -53.87 -69.33
CA GLU A 1178 -9.71 -52.89 -70.43
C GLU A 1178 -10.69 -51.84 -71.05
N LYS A 1179 -10.06 -50.95 -71.85
CA LYS A 1179 -10.45 -49.71 -72.59
C LYS A 1179 -10.98 -50.04 -74.04
N PRO A 1180 -11.30 -49.12 -75.01
CA PRO A 1180 -10.83 -47.70 -75.20
C PRO A 1180 -11.73 -46.64 -75.93
N THR A 1181 -11.27 -45.36 -75.94
CA THR A 1181 -11.45 -44.24 -76.97
C THR A 1181 -12.84 -43.77 -77.47
N GLY A 1182 -13.09 -42.50 -77.86
CA GLY A 1182 -12.32 -41.23 -77.74
C GLY A 1182 -12.62 -40.14 -78.82
N ARG A 1183 -12.43 -38.83 -78.50
CA ARG A 1183 -12.39 -37.60 -79.39
C ARG A 1183 -13.72 -37.16 -80.07
N THR A 1184 -13.98 -35.91 -80.52
CA THR A 1184 -13.27 -34.58 -80.69
C THR A 1184 -14.33 -33.41 -80.70
N GLN A 1185 -14.17 -32.09 -80.94
CA GLN A 1185 -13.09 -31.18 -81.44
C GLN A 1185 -13.11 -29.74 -80.82
N SER A 1186 -13.10 -28.63 -81.61
CA SER A 1186 -13.08 -27.18 -81.23
C SER A 1186 -13.69 -26.34 -82.42
N PRO A 1187 -13.31 -25.09 -82.87
CA PRO A 1187 -12.24 -24.12 -82.55
C PRO A 1187 -12.59 -22.57 -82.61
N LYS A 1188 -11.57 -21.68 -82.58
CA LYS A 1188 -11.46 -20.25 -83.05
C LYS A 1188 -12.05 -19.08 -82.21
N GLN A 1189 -11.47 -17.84 -82.19
CA GLN A 1189 -10.06 -17.35 -82.27
C GLN A 1189 -9.92 -15.82 -81.98
N GLY A 1190 -8.75 -15.33 -81.49
CA GLY A 1190 -8.42 -13.89 -81.31
C GLY A 1190 -6.97 -13.59 -80.81
N ARG A 1191 -6.42 -12.36 -81.02
CA ARG A 1191 -5.00 -11.91 -80.72
C ARG A 1191 -4.86 -10.36 -80.91
N PRO A 1192 -3.72 -9.63 -80.65
CA PRO A 1192 -2.42 -9.95 -79.99
C PRO A 1192 -1.74 -8.87 -79.06
N LYS A 1193 -0.65 -9.28 -78.36
CA LYS A 1193 0.60 -8.57 -77.88
C LYS A 1193 0.73 -7.02 -77.72
N ARG A 1194 1.38 -6.58 -76.61
CA ARG A 1194 2.64 -5.76 -76.59
C ARG A 1194 3.37 -5.71 -75.20
N LYS A 1195 4.55 -5.06 -75.12
CA LYS A 1195 5.46 -4.86 -73.95
C LYS A 1195 6.25 -3.53 -74.14
N PRO A 1196 6.76 -2.84 -73.08
CA PRO A 1196 8.23 -2.85 -72.79
C PRO A 1196 8.63 -2.62 -71.29
N ARG A 1197 9.92 -2.28 -71.07
CA ARG A 1197 10.66 -1.89 -69.83
C ARG A 1197 10.74 -0.33 -69.70
N PRO A 1198 11.49 0.36 -68.79
CA PRO A 1198 12.60 -0.09 -67.91
C PRO A 1198 12.62 0.40 -66.42
N GLU A 1199 13.64 -0.11 -65.72
CA GLU A 1199 14.41 0.37 -64.55
C GLU A 1199 13.96 1.58 -63.67
N SER A 1200 13.85 1.31 -62.37
CA SER A 1200 14.62 1.97 -61.28
C SER A 1200 14.93 0.93 -60.20
#